data_AF-A0A8C5AW10-F1
#
_entry.id   AF-A0A8C5AW10-F1
#
_cell.length_a   1.000
_cell.length_b   1.000
_cell.length_c   1.000
_cell.angle_alpha   90.00
_cell.angle_beta   90.00
_cell.angle_gamma   90.00
#
_symmetry.space_group_name_H-M   'P 1'
#
loop_
_entity.id
_entity.type
_entity.pdbx_description
1 polymer ?
#
loop_
_entity_poly.entity_id
_entity_poly.type
_entity_poly.pdbx_seq_one_letter_code
_entity_poly.pdbx_strand_id
1 'polypeptide(L)'
;VRALSPHPPWCKFKGKPSLHLHQLTVGVPKEVFLDERRVALSPAGVQALIKQGFNVVVEAGAGDASKFPDEMYVQAGAAIRDAKDVLASDVLVKVRAPLVNEIELMKESATLFSFVYPAQNPELLELLAQKKATVLAMDQVPRVTIAQGFDALSSMANISGYKAVVLAANSFGRFFTGQITAAGKVPPAKVLIIGGGVAGLAAAGTARAMGAIVRGFDTRAAALEQFKSLGAEPLEVDFKESGEGQGGYAKEMSPEFIEAEMKLFAKQCLDVDILISTALIPGLGIAKRIQISDLPQLVAAFHSLVGLAAVLTCVAEYMIEYPHFATDPAANFIKIVAYMGTFIGGVTFSGSLVAYGKLQGTLSSAPLALPGRHAINATLMAASVAGMIPYMMDPSYLTGITCLGSVSALSAIMGVTLTAAIGGADMPVVITVLNSYSGWALCAEGFLLNNNLLTIVGALIGSSGAILSYIMCVAMNRSLTNVILGGYGTSSTGSGKPMEITGTHTEVNVDQTVEMIKDAQSIIITPGYGLCAAKAQYPIAELVKMLSEAGKQVRFGVHPVAGRMPGQLNVLLAEAGVPYDIVLEMEEINDDFKETDLVMVIGANDTVNSASQEDPNSIIAGMPVLEVWKAKQVVVMKRSLGVGYAAVDNPIFYKPNTAMLLGDAKKTCDALAAKVRESHDQ
;
A
#
# COMPACT_ATOMS: atom_id res chain seq x y z
N VAL A 1 -22.59 -16.98 26.82
CA VAL A 1 -22.10 -16.71 28.18
C VAL A 1 -21.74 -18.04 28.86
N ARG A 2 -20.50 -18.52 28.71
CA ARG A 2 -19.91 -19.49 29.65
C ARG A 2 -19.24 -18.64 30.73
N ALA A 3 -19.72 -18.74 31.97
CA ALA A 3 -19.14 -18.05 33.10
C ALA A 3 -17.69 -18.54 33.28
N LEU A 4 -16.72 -17.67 32.98
CA LEU A 4 -15.34 -17.87 33.39
C LEU A 4 -15.33 -17.83 34.93
N SER A 5 -14.84 -18.92 35.52
CA SER A 5 -14.56 -19.02 36.95
C SER A 5 -13.78 -17.78 37.43
N PRO A 6 -14.06 -17.20 38.62
CA PRO A 6 -13.44 -15.94 39.06
C PRO A 6 -11.91 -16.00 39.24
N HIS A 7 -11.30 -17.18 39.17
CA HIS A 7 -9.88 -17.38 39.41
C HIS A 7 -9.29 -18.38 38.41
N PRO A 8 -8.56 -17.91 37.38
CA PRO A 8 -7.76 -18.79 36.54
C PRO A 8 -6.65 -19.48 37.38
N PRO A 9 -6.29 -20.73 37.09
CA PRO A 9 -5.29 -21.48 37.88
C PRO A 9 -3.88 -20.86 37.89
N TRP A 10 -3.56 -19.93 36.98
CA TRP A 10 -2.29 -19.19 36.96
C TRP A 10 -2.24 -17.99 37.92
N CYS A 11 -3.38 -17.58 38.51
CA CYS A 11 -3.44 -16.50 39.50
C CYS A 11 -3.02 -16.94 40.92
N LYS A 12 -2.61 -18.19 41.12
CA LYS A 12 -2.04 -18.68 42.39
C LYS A 12 -0.53 -18.84 42.28
N PHE A 13 0.19 -17.73 42.09
CA PHE A 13 1.61 -17.71 42.43
C PHE A 13 1.74 -17.81 43.96
N LYS A 14 2.06 -19.01 44.45
CA LYS A 14 2.30 -19.32 45.87
C LYS A 14 3.79 -19.19 46.26
N GLY A 15 4.63 -18.58 45.42
CA GLY A 15 6.03 -18.30 45.72
C GLY A 15 6.24 -16.81 45.99
N LYS A 16 7.12 -16.46 46.94
CA LYS A 16 7.67 -15.09 47.00
C LYS A 16 8.34 -14.79 45.65
N PRO A 17 8.15 -13.60 45.05
CA PRO A 17 8.89 -13.23 43.84
C PRO A 17 10.39 -13.38 44.11
N SER A 18 11.10 -14.06 43.20
CA SER A 18 12.52 -14.39 43.33
C SER A 18 13.46 -13.21 43.13
N LEU A 19 12.95 -12.09 42.59
CA LEU A 19 13.70 -10.86 42.30
C LEU A 19 13.07 -9.69 43.06
N HIS A 20 13.90 -8.94 43.78
CA HIS A 20 13.50 -7.69 44.42
C HIS A 20 13.57 -6.53 43.42
N LEU A 21 12.65 -5.56 43.50
CA LEU A 21 12.59 -4.42 42.57
C LEU A 21 13.91 -3.63 42.49
N HIS A 22 14.64 -3.54 43.60
CA HIS A 22 15.97 -2.91 43.68
C HIS A 22 17.06 -3.61 42.86
N GLN A 23 16.82 -4.84 42.40
CA GLN A 23 17.73 -5.59 41.54
C GLN A 23 17.42 -5.38 40.05
N LEU A 24 16.31 -4.72 39.71
CA LEU A 24 15.87 -4.48 38.34
C LEU A 24 16.20 -3.05 37.90
N THR A 25 16.66 -2.93 36.66
CA THR A 25 16.96 -1.64 36.04
C THR A 25 15.99 -1.34 34.90
N VAL A 26 15.38 -0.15 34.95
CA VAL A 26 14.52 0.40 33.90
C VAL A 26 15.36 1.33 33.02
N GLY A 27 15.44 1.03 31.73
CA GLY A 27 16.12 1.84 30.73
C GLY A 27 15.15 2.71 29.93
N VAL A 28 15.49 3.99 29.77
CA VAL A 28 14.78 4.97 28.93
C VAL A 28 15.71 5.41 27.80
N PRO A 29 15.73 4.70 26.67
CA PRO A 29 16.55 5.09 25.53
C PRO A 29 15.97 6.32 24.82
N LYS A 30 16.83 7.02 24.09
CA LYS A 30 16.43 8.08 23.18
C LYS A 30 15.73 7.48 21.98
N GLU A 31 14.68 8.14 21.49
CA GLU A 31 14.04 7.71 20.25
C GLU A 31 14.89 8.12 19.04
N VAL A 32 15.21 7.14 18.19
CA VAL A 32 16.02 7.32 16.97
C VAL A 32 15.17 7.41 15.70
N PHE A 33 13.85 7.20 15.81
CA PHE A 33 12.93 7.38 14.70
C PHE A 33 12.89 8.84 14.25
N LEU A 34 12.91 9.08 12.94
CA LEU A 34 12.99 10.42 12.36
C LEU A 34 11.91 11.36 12.95
N ASP A 35 12.36 12.52 13.43
CA ASP A 35 11.53 13.58 14.03
C ASP A 35 10.66 13.16 15.24
N GLU A 36 10.93 12.02 15.88
CA GLU A 36 10.31 11.71 17.17
C GLU A 36 10.87 12.64 18.25
N ARG A 37 9.97 13.34 18.94
CA ARG A 37 10.33 14.34 19.95
C ARG A 37 9.91 13.95 21.35
N ARG A 38 9.07 12.94 21.50
CA ARG A 38 8.57 12.44 22.78
C ARG A 38 9.62 11.56 23.45
N VAL A 39 9.53 11.46 24.77
CA VAL A 39 10.31 10.55 25.60
C VAL A 39 9.38 9.66 26.41
N ALA A 40 9.79 8.42 26.67
CA ALA A 40 8.91 7.42 27.27
C ALA A 40 8.59 7.70 28.75
N LEU A 41 9.52 8.33 29.47
CA LEU A 41 9.33 8.77 30.85
C LEU A 41 9.75 10.23 31.04
N SER A 42 8.89 11.01 31.70
CA SER A 42 9.25 12.32 32.23
C SER A 42 9.97 12.17 33.59
N PRO A 43 10.65 13.21 34.09
CA PRO A 43 11.27 13.19 35.42
C PRO A 43 10.31 12.80 36.55
N ALA A 44 9.03 13.19 36.46
CA ALA A 44 8.00 12.78 37.43
C ALA A 44 7.71 11.27 37.39
N GLY A 45 7.70 10.68 36.19
CA GLY A 45 7.56 9.22 36.02
C GLY A 45 8.76 8.47 36.60
N VAL A 46 9.97 9.01 36.43
CA VAL A 46 11.19 8.46 37.02
C VAL A 46 11.15 8.48 38.54
N GLN A 47 10.77 9.60 39.17
CA GLN A 47 10.59 9.68 40.63
C GLN A 47 9.60 8.63 41.16
N ALA A 48 8.51 8.38 40.43
CA ALA A 48 7.52 7.39 40.82
C ALA A 48 8.09 5.96 40.81
N LEU A 49 8.88 5.59 39.78
CA LEU A 49 9.51 4.27 39.69
C LEU A 49 10.60 4.06 40.75
N ILE A 50 11.41 5.09 41.01
CA ILE A 50 12.43 5.05 42.06
C ILE A 50 11.78 4.88 43.43
N LYS A 51 10.67 5.58 43.69
CA LYS A 51 9.90 5.43 44.93
C LYS A 51 9.33 4.01 45.11
N GLN A 52 9.01 3.31 44.01
CA GLN A 52 8.61 1.90 44.06
C GLN A 52 9.79 0.94 44.25
N GLY A 53 11.02 1.40 44.02
CA GLY A 53 12.25 0.68 44.29
C GLY A 53 13.04 0.24 43.05
N PHE A 54 12.67 0.66 41.83
CA PHE A 54 13.46 0.38 40.63
C PHE A 54 14.71 1.27 40.56
N ASN A 55 15.77 0.76 39.94
CA ASN A 55 16.83 1.61 39.42
C ASN A 55 16.41 2.14 38.04
N VAL A 56 16.68 3.41 37.74
CA VAL A 56 16.33 4.00 36.44
C VAL A 56 17.58 4.57 35.79
N VAL A 57 17.83 4.15 34.55
CA VAL A 57 18.88 4.70 33.69
C VAL A 57 18.26 5.36 32.47
N VAL A 58 18.77 6.53 32.10
CA VAL A 58 18.27 7.33 30.98
C VAL A 58 19.42 7.60 30.03
N GLU A 59 19.18 7.47 28.73
CA GLU A 59 20.17 7.79 27.71
C GLU A 59 20.43 9.30 27.68
N ALA A 60 21.68 9.70 27.56
CA ALA A 60 22.06 11.11 27.46
C ALA A 60 21.29 11.83 26.33
N GLY A 61 20.63 12.93 26.67
CA GLY A 61 19.83 13.73 25.74
C GLY A 61 18.54 13.07 25.25
N ALA A 62 18.04 12.03 25.92
CA ALA A 62 16.77 11.37 25.56
C ALA A 62 15.56 12.32 25.68
N GLY A 63 15.57 13.24 26.64
CA GLY A 63 14.45 14.14 26.92
C GLY A 63 14.54 15.53 26.26
N ASP A 64 15.65 15.87 25.59
CA ASP A 64 15.92 17.23 25.10
C ASP A 64 14.83 17.76 24.17
N ALA A 65 14.38 16.93 23.22
CA ALA A 65 13.32 17.28 22.29
C ALA A 65 11.95 17.48 22.98
N SER A 66 11.74 16.79 24.11
CA SER A 66 10.58 16.93 25.00
C SER A 66 10.73 18.04 26.04
N LYS A 67 11.82 18.81 26.01
CA LYS A 67 12.15 19.86 26.98
C LYS A 67 12.40 19.35 28.40
N PHE A 68 12.92 18.14 28.53
CA PHE A 68 13.44 17.59 29.79
C PHE A 68 14.95 17.36 29.65
N PRO A 69 15.79 18.34 30.05
CA PRO A 69 17.23 18.16 29.99
C PRO A 69 17.71 17.15 31.04
N ASP A 70 18.88 16.56 30.81
CA ASP A 70 19.45 15.46 31.62
C ASP A 70 19.52 15.79 33.12
N GLU A 71 19.75 17.04 33.51
CA GLU A 71 19.82 17.44 34.92
C GLU A 71 18.50 17.18 35.66
N MET A 72 17.35 17.29 34.98
CA MET A 72 16.05 16.99 35.60
C MET A 72 15.91 15.50 35.91
N TYR A 73 16.47 14.62 35.08
CA TYR A 73 16.49 13.18 35.33
C TYR A 73 17.41 12.82 36.49
N VAL A 74 18.58 13.46 36.56
CA VAL A 74 19.51 13.29 37.70
C VAL A 74 18.86 13.74 39.01
N GLN A 75 18.17 14.89 39.02
CA GLN A 75 17.42 15.38 40.19
C GLN A 75 16.26 14.45 40.57
N ALA A 76 15.66 13.75 39.60
CA ALA A 76 14.66 12.73 39.84
C ALA A 76 15.24 11.42 40.42
N GLY A 77 16.57 11.27 40.42
CA GLY A 77 17.31 10.11 40.95
C GLY A 77 17.73 9.09 39.90
N ALA A 78 17.57 9.38 38.61
CA ALA A 78 18.06 8.53 37.52
C ALA A 78 19.58 8.70 37.31
N ALA A 79 20.22 7.66 36.76
CA ALA A 79 21.58 7.77 36.26
C ALA A 79 21.58 7.97 34.73
N ILE A 80 22.42 8.90 34.24
CA ILE A 80 22.61 9.10 32.80
C ILE A 80 23.66 8.12 32.27
N ARG A 81 23.38 7.48 31.14
CA ARG A 81 24.21 6.43 30.51
C ARG A 81 24.20 6.58 28.98
N ASP A 82 25.09 5.85 28.30
CA ASP A 82 25.07 5.75 26.84
C ASP A 82 23.98 4.81 26.33
N ALA A 83 23.68 4.88 25.03
CA ALA A 83 22.61 4.12 24.39
C ALA A 83 22.76 2.59 24.60
N LYS A 84 24.00 2.07 24.55
CA LYS A 84 24.25 0.63 24.65
C LYS A 84 23.95 0.13 26.06
N ASP A 85 24.40 0.85 27.07
CA ASP A 85 24.15 0.52 28.46
C ASP A 85 22.66 0.60 28.80
N VAL A 86 21.95 1.59 28.25
CA VAL A 86 20.51 1.77 28.48
C VAL A 86 19.70 0.66 27.82
N LEU A 87 19.99 0.32 26.55
CA LEU A 87 19.31 -0.75 25.81
C LEU A 87 19.56 -2.15 26.42
N ALA A 88 20.63 -2.33 27.19
CA ALA A 88 20.93 -3.57 27.90
C ALA A 88 20.20 -3.74 29.25
N SER A 89 19.25 -2.85 29.59
CA SER A 89 18.49 -2.89 30.85
C SER A 89 17.50 -4.08 30.94
N ASP A 90 17.10 -4.44 32.16
CA ASP A 90 16.15 -5.54 32.40
C ASP A 90 14.74 -5.20 31.89
N VAL A 91 14.34 -3.93 32.05
CA VAL A 91 13.08 -3.39 31.56
C VAL A 91 13.38 -2.20 30.66
N LEU A 92 12.89 -2.21 29.43
CA LEU A 92 12.99 -1.10 28.49
C LEU A 92 11.63 -0.44 28.33
N VAL A 93 11.62 0.89 28.42
CA VAL A 93 10.41 1.68 28.22
C VAL A 93 10.67 2.62 27.05
N LYS A 94 10.00 2.37 25.94
CA LYS A 94 10.05 3.16 24.71
C LYS A 94 8.69 3.74 24.39
N VAL A 95 8.68 4.80 23.58
CA VAL A 95 7.46 5.31 22.98
C VAL A 95 7.09 4.42 21.79
N ARG A 96 8.01 4.24 20.85
CA ARG A 96 7.80 3.45 19.62
C ARG A 96 8.42 2.07 19.70
N ALA A 97 8.07 1.22 18.74
CA ALA A 97 8.71 -0.07 18.56
C ALA A 97 10.23 0.11 18.33
N PRO A 98 11.07 -0.80 18.85
CA PRO A 98 12.51 -0.76 18.60
C PRO A 98 12.81 -1.07 17.13
N LEU A 99 13.82 -0.38 16.60
CA LEU A 99 14.42 -0.70 15.31
C LEU A 99 15.31 -1.95 15.42
N VAL A 100 15.61 -2.58 14.28
CA VAL A 100 16.40 -3.83 14.22
C VAL A 100 17.74 -3.69 14.96
N ASN A 101 18.46 -2.59 14.75
CA ASN A 101 19.73 -2.30 15.41
C ASN A 101 19.60 -2.08 16.93
N GLU A 102 18.46 -1.59 17.41
CA GLU A 102 18.20 -1.48 18.85
C GLU A 102 17.95 -2.87 19.47
N ILE A 103 17.24 -3.76 18.76
CA ILE A 103 16.96 -5.13 19.21
C ILE A 103 18.24 -5.92 19.41
N GLU A 104 19.24 -5.75 18.54
CA GLU A 104 20.55 -6.39 18.68
C GLU A 104 21.24 -6.07 20.01
N LEU A 105 21.07 -4.84 20.51
CA LEU A 105 21.64 -4.36 21.76
C LEU A 105 20.81 -4.73 23.00
N MET A 106 19.59 -5.21 22.81
CA MET A 106 18.74 -5.68 23.90
C MET A 106 19.34 -6.92 24.58
N LYS A 107 19.28 -6.91 25.91
CA LYS A 107 19.58 -8.06 26.76
C LYS A 107 18.59 -9.20 26.46
N GLU A 108 19.10 -10.43 26.45
CA GLU A 108 18.24 -11.62 26.34
C GLU A 108 17.24 -11.67 27.50
N SER A 109 15.97 -11.96 27.22
CA SER A 109 14.88 -11.97 28.21
C SER A 109 14.56 -10.61 28.86
N ALA A 110 14.92 -9.49 28.22
CA ALA A 110 14.46 -8.17 28.63
C ALA A 110 12.93 -8.04 28.52
N THR A 111 12.34 -7.17 29.36
CA THR A 111 10.92 -6.79 29.27
C THR A 111 10.79 -5.47 28.52
N LEU A 112 10.00 -5.42 27.45
CA LEU A 112 9.80 -4.21 26.64
C LEU A 112 8.39 -3.66 26.83
N PHE A 113 8.28 -2.36 27.13
CA PHE A 113 7.05 -1.57 27.05
C PHE A 113 7.16 -0.58 25.90
N SER A 114 6.33 -0.71 24.88
CA SER A 114 6.25 0.24 23.76
C SER A 114 4.95 0.10 22.99
N PHE A 115 4.69 1.02 22.06
CA PHE A 115 3.83 0.67 20.93
C PHE A 115 4.51 -0.38 20.05
N VAL A 116 3.77 -1.40 19.61
CA VAL A 116 4.31 -2.54 18.82
C VAL A 116 3.48 -2.79 17.57
N TYR A 117 2.15 -2.64 17.66
CA TYR A 117 1.24 -2.94 16.55
C TYR A 117 1.49 -4.35 15.98
N PRO A 118 1.31 -5.41 16.79
CA PRO A 118 1.75 -6.77 16.46
C PRO A 118 1.12 -7.34 15.19
N ALA A 119 -0.12 -6.94 14.89
CA ALA A 119 -0.82 -7.39 13.69
C ALA A 119 -0.23 -6.82 12.39
N GLN A 120 0.56 -5.75 12.48
CA GLN A 120 1.17 -5.06 11.34
C GLN A 120 2.67 -5.35 11.20
N ASN A 121 3.31 -5.87 12.25
CA ASN A 121 4.77 -6.03 12.31
C ASN A 121 5.17 -7.47 12.70
N PRO A 122 4.87 -8.49 11.87
CA PRO A 122 5.21 -9.88 12.20
C PRO A 122 6.72 -10.10 12.31
N GLU A 123 7.52 -9.50 11.43
CA GLU A 123 8.99 -9.61 11.45
C GLU A 123 9.61 -9.06 12.75
N LEU A 124 9.08 -7.95 13.26
CA LEU A 124 9.49 -7.38 14.55
C LEU A 124 9.24 -8.38 15.70
N LEU A 125 8.10 -9.07 15.69
CA LEU A 125 7.77 -10.06 16.70
C LEU A 125 8.71 -11.26 16.66
N GLU A 126 9.10 -11.69 15.46
CA GLU A 126 10.08 -12.78 15.29
C GLU A 126 11.44 -12.41 15.87
N LEU A 127 11.94 -11.20 15.59
CA LEU A 127 13.21 -10.71 16.15
C LEU A 127 13.18 -10.59 17.68
N LEU A 128 12.08 -10.06 18.24
CA LEU A 128 11.89 -9.98 19.69
C LEU A 128 11.75 -11.37 20.33
N ALA A 129 11.12 -12.33 19.63
CA ALA A 129 11.03 -13.71 20.07
C ALA A 129 12.38 -14.42 20.06
N GLN A 130 13.24 -14.17 19.07
CA GLN A 130 14.63 -14.67 19.03
C GLN A 130 15.44 -14.16 20.23
N LYS A 131 15.20 -12.92 20.68
CA LYS A 131 15.77 -12.35 21.91
C LYS A 131 15.12 -12.86 23.20
N LYS A 132 14.12 -13.76 23.09
CA LYS A 132 13.30 -14.26 24.19
C LYS A 132 12.70 -13.14 25.06
N ALA A 133 12.44 -11.98 24.45
CA ALA A 133 11.97 -10.80 25.16
C ALA A 133 10.50 -10.99 25.59
N THR A 134 10.13 -10.41 26.74
CA THR A 134 8.73 -10.28 27.16
C THR A 134 8.21 -8.92 26.72
N VAL A 135 7.20 -8.87 25.86
CA VAL A 135 6.74 -7.62 25.24
C VAL A 135 5.34 -7.24 25.72
N LEU A 136 5.20 -6.04 26.27
CA LEU A 136 3.93 -5.44 26.67
C LEU A 136 3.60 -4.29 25.70
N ALA A 137 2.70 -4.60 24.76
CA ALA A 137 2.29 -3.68 23.72
C ALA A 137 1.24 -2.67 24.23
N MET A 138 1.61 -1.39 24.27
CA MET A 138 0.73 -0.31 24.75
C MET A 138 -0.47 -0.06 23.84
N ASP A 139 -0.42 -0.46 22.56
CA ASP A 139 -1.55 -0.43 21.63
C ASP A 139 -2.58 -1.56 21.85
N GLN A 140 -2.21 -2.62 22.59
CA GLN A 140 -3.09 -3.77 22.84
C GLN A 140 -3.79 -3.70 24.21
N VAL A 141 -3.69 -2.57 24.92
CA VAL A 141 -4.41 -2.37 26.18
C VAL A 141 -5.93 -2.43 25.92
N PRO A 142 -6.67 -3.35 26.57
CA PRO A 142 -8.10 -3.47 26.36
C PRO A 142 -8.83 -2.24 26.92
N ARG A 143 -9.76 -1.68 26.16
CA ARG A 143 -10.54 -0.50 26.53
C ARG A 143 -11.68 -0.85 27.49
N VAL A 144 -11.31 -1.19 28.73
CA VAL A 144 -12.24 -1.48 29.85
C VAL A 144 -12.09 -0.43 30.94
N THR A 145 -13.13 -0.23 31.75
CA THR A 145 -13.18 0.85 32.77
C THR A 145 -11.96 0.88 33.70
N ILE A 146 -11.49 -0.29 34.15
CA ILE A 146 -10.34 -0.39 35.07
C ILE A 146 -8.98 -0.06 34.42
N ALA A 147 -8.92 -0.05 33.08
CA ALA A 147 -7.69 0.16 32.31
C ALA A 147 -7.56 1.57 31.72
N GLN A 148 -8.58 2.41 31.87
CA GLN A 148 -8.61 3.76 31.28
C GLN A 148 -7.44 4.65 31.75
N GLY A 149 -7.00 4.49 32.99
CA GLY A 149 -5.91 5.28 33.57
C GLY A 149 -4.54 5.07 32.91
N PHE A 150 -4.37 4.04 32.09
CA PHE A 150 -3.12 3.73 31.38
C PHE A 150 -3.31 3.46 29.89
N ASP A 151 -4.42 3.91 29.30
CA ASP A 151 -4.65 3.84 27.85
C ASP A 151 -3.85 4.92 27.10
N ALA A 152 -2.74 4.48 26.50
CA ALA A 152 -1.85 5.34 25.73
C ALA A 152 -2.49 5.86 24.43
N LEU A 153 -3.34 5.06 23.76
CA LEU A 153 -4.01 5.49 22.51
C LEU A 153 -5.01 6.61 22.79
N SER A 154 -5.78 6.51 23.87
CA SER A 154 -6.70 7.56 24.30
C SER A 154 -5.97 8.85 24.66
N SER A 155 -4.84 8.73 25.37
CA SER A 155 -4.00 9.88 25.71
C SER A 155 -3.46 10.61 24.46
N MET A 156 -2.93 9.86 23.49
CA MET A 156 -2.43 10.44 22.24
C MET A 156 -3.55 11.01 21.37
N ALA A 157 -4.71 10.37 21.33
CA ALA A 157 -5.88 10.89 20.62
C ALA A 157 -6.35 12.23 21.22
N ASN A 158 -6.37 12.36 22.55
CA ASN A 158 -6.74 13.62 23.21
C ASN A 158 -5.78 14.76 22.83
N ILE A 159 -4.47 14.53 22.93
CA ILE A 159 -3.43 15.51 22.53
C ILE A 159 -3.58 15.87 21.05
N SER A 160 -3.83 14.89 20.18
CA SER A 160 -4.00 15.09 18.74
C SER A 160 -5.22 15.96 18.44
N GLY A 161 -6.35 15.72 19.10
CA GLY A 161 -7.55 16.54 18.97
C GLY A 161 -7.34 17.99 19.38
N TYR A 162 -6.69 18.22 20.53
CA TYR A 162 -6.28 19.56 20.97
C TYR A 162 -5.34 20.23 19.96
N LYS A 163 -4.28 19.53 19.54
CA LYS A 163 -3.25 20.06 18.65
C LYS A 163 -3.81 20.40 17.26
N ALA A 164 -4.75 19.59 16.74
CA ALA A 164 -5.42 19.87 15.48
C ALA A 164 -6.13 21.23 15.50
N VAL A 165 -6.82 21.58 16.60
CA VAL A 165 -7.48 22.88 16.74
C VAL A 165 -6.46 24.02 16.82
N VAL A 166 -5.36 23.85 17.56
CA VAL A 166 -4.29 24.86 17.65
C VAL A 166 -3.64 25.11 16.29
N LEU A 167 -3.38 24.05 15.52
CA LEU A 167 -2.85 24.17 14.17
C LEU A 167 -3.85 24.86 13.23
N ALA A 168 -5.13 24.48 13.31
CA ALA A 168 -6.19 25.13 12.55
C ALA A 168 -6.28 26.63 12.88
N ALA A 169 -6.19 27.01 14.16
CA ALA A 169 -6.18 28.41 14.57
C ALA A 169 -4.94 29.18 14.09
N ASN A 170 -3.78 28.54 14.03
CA ASN A 170 -2.56 29.16 13.52
C ASN A 170 -2.62 29.37 11.99
N SER A 171 -3.20 28.43 11.26
CA SER A 171 -3.30 28.50 9.79
C SER A 171 -4.50 29.30 9.30
N PHE A 172 -5.56 29.45 10.11
CA PHE A 172 -6.78 30.14 9.73
C PHE A 172 -6.68 31.65 10.01
N GLY A 173 -6.68 32.46 8.95
CA GLY A 173 -6.46 33.92 9.03
C GLY A 173 -7.61 34.76 9.62
N ARG A 174 -8.61 34.15 10.28
CA ARG A 174 -9.73 34.86 10.93
C ARG A 174 -9.87 34.43 12.39
N PHE A 175 -10.55 35.26 13.19
CA PHE A 175 -10.80 34.95 14.59
C PHE A 175 -11.71 33.74 14.77
N PHE A 176 -11.38 32.87 15.72
CA PHE A 176 -12.29 31.83 16.20
C PHE A 176 -13.46 32.43 16.98
N THR A 177 -13.15 33.36 17.89
CA THR A 177 -14.15 34.06 18.69
C THR A 177 -14.80 35.17 17.89
N GLY A 178 -16.13 35.19 17.87
CA GLY A 178 -16.89 36.30 17.32
C GLY A 178 -16.83 37.51 18.25
N GLN A 179 -16.70 38.70 17.68
CA GLN A 179 -16.60 39.93 18.45
C GLN A 179 -17.37 41.07 17.80
N ILE A 180 -17.93 41.95 18.63
CA ILE A 180 -18.54 43.21 18.21
C ILE A 180 -17.63 44.32 18.69
N THR A 181 -17.11 45.09 17.73
CA THR A 181 -16.24 46.24 18.00
C THR A 181 -16.83 47.49 17.38
N ALA A 182 -16.26 48.66 17.69
CA ALA A 182 -16.62 49.89 17.01
C ALA A 182 -16.39 49.82 15.48
N ALA A 183 -15.49 48.95 15.01
CA ALA A 183 -15.18 48.75 13.59
C ALA A 183 -16.12 47.73 12.89
N GLY A 184 -17.12 47.20 13.60
CA GLY A 184 -18.09 46.26 13.06
C GLY A 184 -18.10 44.90 13.77
N LYS A 185 -18.95 44.01 13.25
CA LYS A 185 -19.17 42.66 13.78
C LYS A 185 -18.37 41.64 13.00
N VAL A 186 -17.52 40.89 13.69
CA VAL A 186 -16.84 39.71 13.15
C VAL A 186 -17.57 38.46 13.64
N PRO A 187 -18.09 37.61 12.76
CA PRO A 187 -18.74 36.36 13.18
C PRO A 187 -17.71 35.36 13.73
N PRO A 188 -18.11 34.47 14.65
CA PRO A 188 -17.24 33.39 15.11
C PRO A 188 -16.97 32.40 13.98
N ALA A 189 -15.83 31.71 14.06
CA ALA A 189 -15.52 30.61 13.16
C ALA A 189 -16.49 29.45 13.38
N LYS A 190 -16.79 28.71 12.31
CA LYS A 190 -17.59 27.48 12.32
C LYS A 190 -16.69 26.28 12.07
N VAL A 191 -16.71 25.32 13.00
CA VAL A 191 -15.87 24.12 12.96
C VAL A 191 -16.76 22.88 12.85
N LEU A 192 -16.56 22.08 11.82
CA LEU A 192 -17.16 20.75 11.69
C LEU A 192 -16.19 19.69 12.19
N ILE A 193 -16.68 18.77 13.02
CA ILE A 193 -15.91 17.63 13.52
C ILE A 193 -16.59 16.34 13.09
N ILE A 194 -15.86 15.50 12.36
CA ILE A 194 -16.33 14.20 11.89
C ILE A 194 -15.67 13.10 12.71
N GLY A 195 -16.48 12.34 13.44
CA GLY A 195 -16.08 11.32 14.41
C GLY A 195 -16.02 11.87 15.85
N GLY A 196 -16.82 11.31 16.73
CA GLY A 196 -16.89 11.57 18.17
C GLY A 196 -16.12 10.54 18.99
N GLY A 197 -14.89 10.23 18.56
CA GLY A 197 -13.92 9.52 19.38
C GLY A 197 -13.22 10.46 20.37
N VAL A 198 -12.21 9.96 21.10
CA VAL A 198 -11.44 10.78 22.06
C VAL A 198 -10.82 12.03 21.39
N ALA A 199 -10.26 11.89 20.19
CA ALA A 199 -9.71 13.01 19.44
C ALA A 199 -10.79 14.02 19.01
N GLY A 200 -11.92 13.54 18.49
CA GLY A 200 -13.01 14.40 18.05
C GLY A 200 -13.64 15.19 19.19
N LEU A 201 -13.85 14.56 20.35
CA LEU A 201 -14.37 15.24 21.54
C LEU A 201 -13.37 16.24 22.12
N ALA A 202 -12.07 15.92 22.13
CA ALA A 202 -11.02 16.86 22.53
C ALA A 202 -10.96 18.08 21.59
N ALA A 203 -11.08 17.87 20.29
CA ALA A 203 -11.17 18.94 19.31
C ALA A 203 -12.44 19.78 19.53
N ALA A 204 -13.59 19.16 19.81
CA ALA A 204 -14.84 19.87 20.05
C ALA A 204 -14.76 20.77 21.28
N GLY A 205 -14.27 20.23 22.40
CA GLY A 205 -14.06 21.00 23.63
C GLY A 205 -13.10 22.17 23.41
N THR A 206 -11.97 21.93 22.73
CA THR A 206 -10.95 22.96 22.48
C THR A 206 -11.49 24.07 21.57
N ALA A 207 -12.13 23.71 20.44
CA ALA A 207 -12.70 24.69 19.52
C ALA A 207 -13.83 25.51 20.16
N ARG A 208 -14.69 24.89 20.98
CA ARG A 208 -15.71 25.61 21.74
C ARG A 208 -15.10 26.55 22.77
N ALA A 209 -14.08 26.12 23.51
CA ALA A 209 -13.38 26.96 24.48
C ALA A 209 -12.71 28.17 23.81
N MET A 210 -12.28 28.05 22.55
CA MET A 210 -11.74 29.15 21.74
C MET A 210 -12.83 30.07 21.12
N GLY A 211 -14.12 29.83 21.43
CA GLY A 211 -15.22 30.70 21.03
C GLY A 211 -15.82 30.41 19.64
N ALA A 212 -15.47 29.28 19.02
CA ALA A 212 -16.05 28.86 17.76
C ALA A 212 -17.45 28.22 17.93
N ILE A 213 -18.23 28.22 16.85
CA ILE A 213 -19.42 27.40 16.71
C ILE A 213 -18.95 26.02 16.26
N VAL A 214 -19.27 24.96 17.01
CA VAL A 214 -18.86 23.60 16.68
C VAL A 214 -20.08 22.78 16.28
N ARG A 215 -19.97 22.09 15.16
CA ARG A 215 -20.90 21.05 14.69
C ARG A 215 -20.20 19.71 14.71
N GLY A 216 -20.82 18.69 15.28
CA GLY A 216 -20.23 17.36 15.43
C GLY A 216 -21.07 16.30 14.74
N PHE A 217 -20.43 15.35 14.08
CA PHE A 217 -21.08 14.19 13.49
C PHE A 217 -20.40 12.89 13.95
N ASP A 218 -21.19 11.87 14.28
CA ASP A 218 -20.74 10.49 14.51
C ASP A 218 -21.91 9.55 14.18
N THR A 219 -21.62 8.33 13.71
CA THR A 219 -22.65 7.33 13.40
C THR A 219 -23.28 6.71 14.66
N ARG A 220 -22.66 6.88 15.84
CA ARG A 220 -23.13 6.37 17.13
C ARG A 220 -23.90 7.45 17.89
N ALA A 221 -25.12 7.11 18.32
CA ALA A 221 -25.97 8.01 19.09
C ALA A 221 -25.32 8.52 20.39
N ALA A 222 -24.58 7.65 21.10
CA ALA A 222 -23.88 8.03 22.33
C ALA A 222 -22.83 9.14 22.11
N ALA A 223 -22.15 9.15 20.96
CA ALA A 223 -21.17 10.17 20.63
C ALA A 223 -21.83 11.52 20.26
N LEU A 224 -23.00 11.49 19.63
CA LEU A 224 -23.81 12.69 19.37
C LEU A 224 -24.28 13.36 20.67
N GLU A 225 -24.73 12.59 21.66
CA GLU A 225 -25.06 13.11 22.99
C GLU A 225 -23.83 13.71 23.70
N GLN A 226 -22.65 13.11 23.52
CA GLN A 226 -21.40 13.68 24.04
C GLN A 226 -21.05 15.02 23.37
N PHE A 227 -21.17 15.13 22.04
CA PHE A 227 -21.01 16.41 21.34
C PHE A 227 -21.97 17.48 21.89
N LYS A 228 -23.24 17.12 22.08
CA LYS A 228 -24.25 18.00 22.67
C LYS A 228 -23.89 18.45 24.09
N SER A 229 -23.36 17.54 24.92
CA SER A 229 -22.91 17.87 26.28
C SER A 229 -21.73 18.85 26.31
N LEU A 230 -20.87 18.83 25.29
CA LEU A 230 -19.77 19.79 25.08
C LEU A 230 -20.25 21.10 24.43
N GLY A 231 -21.56 21.22 24.21
CA GLY A 231 -22.18 22.37 23.57
C GLY A 231 -22.02 22.41 22.06
N ALA A 232 -21.55 21.35 21.40
CA ALA A 232 -21.55 21.28 19.94
C ALA A 232 -22.95 20.93 19.40
N GLU A 233 -23.26 21.36 18.19
CA GLU A 233 -24.48 20.98 17.47
C GLU A 233 -24.30 19.57 16.89
N PRO A 234 -25.03 18.54 17.37
CA PRO A 234 -24.98 17.21 16.77
C PRO A 234 -25.69 17.22 15.41
N LEU A 235 -25.03 16.70 14.39
CA LEU A 235 -25.60 16.54 13.06
C LEU A 235 -26.13 15.12 12.88
N GLU A 236 -27.28 14.99 12.23
CA GLU A 236 -27.93 13.71 11.93
C GLU A 236 -28.13 13.56 10.41
N VAL A 237 -28.04 12.32 9.93
CA VAL A 237 -28.36 11.96 8.54
C VAL A 237 -29.86 11.67 8.44
N ASP A 238 -30.49 12.07 7.34
CA ASP A 238 -31.90 11.76 7.03
C ASP A 238 -32.07 10.30 6.57
N PHE A 239 -31.50 9.37 7.33
CA PHE A 239 -31.54 7.93 7.11
C PHE A 239 -31.26 7.22 8.45
N LYS A 240 -32.26 6.50 8.98
CA LYS A 240 -32.15 5.86 10.30
C LYS A 240 -31.54 4.47 10.19
N GLU A 241 -30.23 4.41 10.37
CA GLU A 241 -29.48 3.17 10.59
C GLU A 241 -28.66 3.31 11.88
N SER A 242 -28.66 2.30 12.76
CA SER A 242 -27.77 2.32 13.94
C SER A 242 -26.33 2.10 13.50
N GLY A 243 -25.40 2.95 13.93
CA GLY A 243 -23.95 2.78 13.72
C GLY A 243 -23.21 2.03 14.83
N GLU A 244 -23.93 1.50 15.83
CA GLU A 244 -23.30 0.81 16.97
C GLU A 244 -22.68 -0.54 16.56
N GLY A 245 -21.38 -0.70 16.83
CA GLY A 245 -20.63 -1.95 16.70
C GLY A 245 -20.24 -2.54 18.05
N GLN A 246 -19.43 -3.61 18.04
CA GLN A 246 -18.95 -4.24 19.28
C GLN A 246 -17.91 -3.38 19.99
N GLY A 247 -17.97 -3.36 21.33
CA GLY A 247 -16.94 -2.70 22.17
C GLY A 247 -16.90 -1.17 22.09
N GLY A 248 -18.00 -0.52 21.67
CA GLY A 248 -18.09 0.94 21.55
C GLY A 248 -17.52 1.50 20.24
N TYR A 249 -17.09 0.65 19.32
CA TYR A 249 -16.69 1.03 17.96
C TYR A 249 -17.91 1.20 17.04
N ALA A 250 -17.73 1.96 15.97
CA ALA A 250 -18.71 2.04 14.90
C ALA A 250 -18.66 0.76 14.05
N LYS A 251 -19.81 0.30 13.55
CA LYS A 251 -19.84 -0.69 12.45
C LYS A 251 -19.82 0.02 11.10
N GLU A 252 -19.56 -0.76 10.05
CA GLU A 252 -19.72 -0.28 8.68
C GLU A 252 -21.21 -0.07 8.36
N MET A 253 -21.51 1.04 7.70
CA MET A 253 -22.86 1.49 7.37
C MET A 253 -23.25 1.03 5.96
N SER A 254 -24.54 0.99 5.67
CA SER A 254 -25.04 0.71 4.31
C SER A 254 -24.57 1.75 3.28
N PRO A 255 -24.42 1.38 1.99
CA PRO A 255 -24.08 2.33 0.93
C PRO A 255 -25.04 3.53 0.87
N GLU A 256 -26.33 3.29 1.12
CA GLU A 256 -27.37 4.32 1.13
C GLU A 256 -27.19 5.32 2.28
N PHE A 257 -26.78 4.84 3.47
CA PHE A 257 -26.42 5.69 4.59
C PHE A 257 -25.18 6.53 4.25
N ILE A 258 -24.15 5.93 3.64
CA ILE A 258 -22.91 6.63 3.24
C ILE A 258 -23.22 7.72 2.21
N GLU A 259 -24.08 7.46 1.24
CA GLU A 259 -24.50 8.48 0.26
C GLU A 259 -25.19 9.67 0.95
N ALA A 260 -26.11 9.40 1.87
CA ALA A 260 -26.80 10.43 2.63
C ALA A 260 -25.87 11.20 3.58
N GLU A 261 -24.89 10.51 4.19
CA GLU A 261 -23.81 11.09 4.99
C GLU A 261 -22.94 12.03 4.16
N MET A 262 -22.50 11.61 2.96
CA MET A 262 -21.71 12.46 2.06
C MET A 262 -22.51 13.69 1.61
N LYS A 263 -23.81 13.55 1.37
CA LYS A 263 -24.69 14.68 1.04
C LYS A 263 -24.80 15.69 2.20
N LEU A 264 -24.88 15.21 3.44
CA LEU A 264 -24.85 16.05 4.64
C LEU A 264 -23.51 16.80 4.74
N PHE A 265 -22.38 16.11 4.58
CA PHE A 265 -21.07 16.75 4.64
C PHE A 265 -20.87 17.78 3.53
N ALA A 266 -21.25 17.46 2.29
CA ALA A 266 -21.19 18.41 1.18
C ALA A 266 -21.97 19.69 1.49
N LYS A 267 -23.17 19.58 2.10
CA LYS A 267 -23.95 20.74 2.54
C LYS A 267 -23.27 21.54 3.64
N GLN A 268 -22.65 20.87 4.62
CA GLN A 268 -21.95 21.54 5.73
C GLN A 268 -20.68 22.25 5.29
N CYS A 269 -19.90 21.64 4.39
CA CYS A 269 -18.66 22.21 3.85
C CYS A 269 -18.85 23.55 3.13
N LEU A 270 -20.08 23.87 2.70
CA LEU A 270 -20.40 25.18 2.13
C LEU A 270 -20.48 26.30 3.19
N ASP A 271 -20.68 25.96 4.45
CA ASP A 271 -20.97 26.92 5.53
C ASP A 271 -19.90 26.95 6.63
N VAL A 272 -19.11 25.89 6.80
CA VAL A 272 -18.07 25.82 7.84
C VAL A 272 -16.74 26.37 7.37
N ASP A 273 -15.97 26.94 8.29
CA ASP A 273 -14.66 27.49 8.01
C ASP A 273 -13.53 26.45 8.17
N ILE A 274 -13.74 25.48 9.07
CA ILE A 274 -12.74 24.48 9.47
C ILE A 274 -13.41 23.11 9.57
N LEU A 275 -12.75 22.09 9.04
CA LEU A 275 -13.15 20.69 9.16
C LEU A 275 -12.04 19.88 9.85
N ILE A 276 -12.40 19.12 10.88
CA ILE A 276 -11.49 18.20 11.57
C ILE A 276 -12.09 16.79 11.49
N SER A 277 -11.45 15.89 10.75
CA SER A 277 -11.85 14.49 10.65
C SER A 277 -11.01 13.62 11.59
N THR A 278 -11.67 12.76 12.36
CA THR A 278 -11.03 11.85 13.32
C THR A 278 -11.49 10.40 13.14
N ALA A 279 -12.25 10.14 12.07
CA ALA A 279 -12.66 8.81 11.65
C ALA A 279 -11.44 8.05 11.09
N LEU A 280 -10.63 7.50 11.99
CA LEU A 280 -9.47 6.69 11.66
C LEU A 280 -9.65 5.29 12.24
N ILE A 281 -9.76 4.30 11.35
CA ILE A 281 -9.38 2.92 11.63
C ILE A 281 -8.08 2.70 10.83
N PRO A 282 -6.90 2.62 11.46
CA PRO A 282 -5.64 2.60 10.72
C PRO A 282 -5.59 1.48 9.67
N GLY A 283 -5.50 1.81 8.37
CA GLY A 283 -5.14 0.91 7.25
C GLY A 283 -5.94 -0.39 7.05
N LEU A 284 -6.94 -0.68 7.88
CA LEU A 284 -7.41 -2.05 8.10
C LEU A 284 -8.60 -2.47 7.21
N GLY A 285 -9.50 -1.55 6.85
CA GLY A 285 -10.73 -1.92 6.16
C GLY A 285 -10.48 -2.42 4.73
N ILE A 286 -9.84 -1.59 3.91
CA ILE A 286 -9.58 -1.88 2.50
C ILE A 286 -8.42 -2.87 2.35
N ALA A 287 -7.29 -2.66 3.04
CA ALA A 287 -6.12 -3.52 2.89
C ALA A 287 -6.28 -4.94 3.50
N LYS A 288 -7.11 -5.16 4.54
CA LYS A 288 -7.38 -6.54 5.04
C LYS A 288 -8.42 -7.32 4.24
N ARG A 289 -9.31 -6.63 3.52
CA ARG A 289 -10.38 -7.28 2.76
C ARG A 289 -9.96 -7.64 1.34
N ILE A 290 -8.95 -6.94 0.82
CA ILE A 290 -8.40 -7.17 -0.51
C ILE A 290 -7.57 -8.45 -0.50
N GLN A 291 -7.87 -9.32 -1.46
CA GLN A 291 -7.06 -10.51 -1.72
C GLN A 291 -5.76 -10.08 -2.41
N ILE A 292 -4.68 -10.81 -2.23
CA ILE A 292 -3.39 -10.54 -2.90
C ILE A 292 -3.54 -10.57 -4.43
N SER A 293 -4.50 -11.33 -4.95
CA SER A 293 -4.86 -11.35 -6.37
C SER A 293 -5.36 -10.00 -6.91
N ASP A 294 -5.95 -9.16 -6.05
CA ASP A 294 -6.54 -7.87 -6.39
C ASP A 294 -5.60 -6.67 -6.11
N LEU A 295 -4.35 -6.96 -5.72
CA LEU A 295 -3.31 -5.96 -5.47
C LEU A 295 -3.07 -5.00 -6.67
N PRO A 296 -3.06 -5.45 -7.94
CA PRO A 296 -2.86 -4.55 -9.08
C PRO A 296 -3.93 -3.42 -9.15
N GLN A 297 -5.18 -3.75 -8.85
CA GLN A 297 -6.29 -2.79 -8.83
C GLN A 297 -6.11 -1.77 -7.71
N LEU A 298 -5.71 -2.22 -6.52
CA LEU A 298 -5.47 -1.34 -5.39
C LEU A 298 -4.33 -0.35 -5.67
N VAL A 299 -3.23 -0.83 -6.26
CA VAL A 299 -2.08 0.02 -6.64
C VAL A 299 -2.52 1.08 -7.66
N ALA A 300 -3.28 0.70 -8.69
CA ALA A 300 -3.86 1.66 -9.63
C ALA A 300 -4.78 2.67 -8.92
N ALA A 301 -5.64 2.23 -8.02
CA ALA A 301 -6.49 3.15 -7.26
C ALA A 301 -5.67 4.15 -6.43
N PHE A 302 -4.59 3.73 -5.78
CA PHE A 302 -3.73 4.63 -5.00
C PHE A 302 -3.04 5.70 -5.83
N HIS A 303 -2.51 5.37 -7.00
CA HIS A 303 -1.92 6.37 -7.90
C HIS A 303 -2.96 7.43 -8.30
N SER A 304 -4.23 7.05 -8.46
CA SER A 304 -5.27 8.03 -8.76
C SER A 304 -5.43 9.06 -7.63
N LEU A 305 -5.41 8.62 -6.37
CA LEU A 305 -5.53 9.50 -5.21
C LEU A 305 -4.32 10.44 -5.09
N VAL A 306 -3.12 9.95 -5.38
CA VAL A 306 -1.90 10.79 -5.41
C VAL A 306 -1.99 11.83 -6.52
N GLY A 307 -2.43 11.44 -7.72
CA GLY A 307 -2.62 12.37 -8.84
C GLY A 307 -3.65 13.46 -8.54
N LEU A 308 -4.77 13.10 -7.91
CA LEU A 308 -5.80 14.07 -7.51
C LEU A 308 -5.29 15.01 -6.42
N ALA A 309 -4.58 14.50 -5.41
CA ALA A 309 -3.98 15.31 -4.37
C ALA A 309 -3.01 16.35 -4.95
N ALA A 310 -2.13 15.94 -5.88
CA ALA A 310 -1.21 16.86 -6.54
C ALA A 310 -1.92 18.00 -7.31
N VAL A 311 -3.01 17.69 -8.02
CA VAL A 311 -3.86 18.70 -8.69
C VAL A 311 -4.43 19.67 -7.66
N LEU A 312 -5.00 19.15 -6.57
CA LEU A 312 -5.60 19.97 -5.53
C LEU A 312 -4.57 20.86 -4.84
N THR A 313 -3.38 20.34 -4.51
CA THR A 313 -2.30 21.15 -3.91
C THR A 313 -1.85 22.26 -4.86
N CYS A 314 -1.58 21.95 -6.13
CA CYS A 314 -1.10 22.95 -7.09
C CYS A 314 -2.11 24.08 -7.33
N VAL A 315 -3.40 23.76 -7.42
CA VAL A 315 -4.47 24.75 -7.57
C VAL A 315 -4.64 25.57 -6.28
N ALA A 316 -4.64 24.91 -5.11
CA ALA A 316 -4.77 25.59 -3.82
C ALA A 316 -3.61 26.57 -3.58
N GLU A 317 -2.37 26.14 -3.84
CA GLU A 317 -1.20 27.00 -3.67
C GLU A 317 -1.24 28.19 -4.61
N TYR A 318 -1.64 28.00 -5.87
CA TYR A 318 -1.83 29.12 -6.79
C TYR A 318 -2.83 30.14 -6.24
N MET A 319 -3.93 29.69 -5.63
CA MET A 319 -4.94 30.57 -5.05
C MET A 319 -4.41 31.33 -3.83
N ILE A 320 -3.60 30.68 -2.99
CA ILE A 320 -3.02 31.25 -1.77
C ILE A 320 -1.93 32.27 -2.12
N GLU A 321 -1.04 31.94 -3.05
CA GLU A 321 0.12 32.76 -3.40
C GLU A 321 -0.16 33.84 -4.46
N TYR A 322 -1.34 33.79 -5.10
CA TYR A 322 -1.71 34.77 -6.12
C TYR A 322 -1.48 36.25 -5.73
N PRO A 323 -1.89 36.70 -4.52
CA PRO A 323 -1.66 38.09 -4.11
C PRO A 323 -0.18 38.47 -3.98
N HIS A 324 0.72 37.50 -3.80
CA HIS A 324 2.15 37.73 -3.57
C HIS A 324 2.97 37.72 -4.87
N PHE A 325 2.44 37.18 -5.97
CA PHE A 325 3.16 37.07 -7.24
C PHE A 325 3.66 38.40 -7.82
N ALA A 326 3.02 39.52 -7.49
CA ALA A 326 3.45 40.84 -7.96
C ALA A 326 4.79 41.28 -7.37
N THR A 327 5.15 40.77 -6.18
CA THR A 327 6.34 41.19 -5.42
C THR A 327 7.36 40.08 -5.23
N ASP A 328 7.01 38.84 -5.55
CA ASP A 328 7.90 37.69 -5.38
C ASP A 328 8.80 37.48 -6.63
N PRO A 329 10.14 37.57 -6.49
CA PRO A 329 11.06 37.28 -7.58
C PRO A 329 10.99 35.82 -8.08
N ALA A 330 10.47 34.89 -7.28
CA ALA A 330 10.28 33.49 -7.64
C ALA A 330 8.88 33.17 -8.22
N ALA A 331 8.00 34.17 -8.38
CA ALA A 331 6.60 33.96 -8.81
C ALA A 331 6.48 33.11 -10.08
N ASN A 332 7.33 33.35 -11.08
CA ASN A 332 7.31 32.59 -12.34
C ASN A 332 7.66 31.12 -12.14
N PHE A 333 8.60 30.81 -11.24
CA PHE A 333 8.97 29.43 -10.92
C PHE A 333 7.81 28.70 -10.26
N ILE A 334 7.20 29.30 -9.23
CA ILE A 334 6.03 28.75 -8.51
C ILE A 334 4.89 28.46 -9.50
N LYS A 335 4.58 29.41 -10.39
CA LYS A 335 3.57 29.24 -11.45
C LYS A 335 3.89 28.06 -12.38
N ILE A 336 5.12 27.97 -12.90
CA ILE A 336 5.53 26.88 -13.80
C ILE A 336 5.37 25.52 -13.11
N VAL A 337 5.84 25.41 -11.88
CA VAL A 337 5.78 24.16 -11.11
C VAL A 337 4.33 23.77 -10.80
N ALA A 338 3.48 24.72 -10.41
CA ALA A 338 2.06 24.48 -10.18
C ALA A 338 1.35 23.98 -11.45
N TYR A 339 1.66 24.57 -12.62
CA TYR A 339 1.09 24.15 -13.89
C TYR A 339 1.52 22.73 -14.28
N MET A 340 2.82 22.41 -14.12
CA MET A 340 3.35 21.08 -14.39
C MET A 340 2.80 20.02 -13.44
N GLY A 341 2.76 20.31 -12.13
CA GLY A 341 2.19 19.42 -11.12
C GLY A 341 0.72 19.13 -11.38
N THR A 342 -0.06 20.15 -11.77
CA THR A 342 -1.47 19.99 -12.19
C THR A 342 -1.61 19.08 -13.40
N PHE A 343 -0.77 19.26 -14.43
CA PHE A 343 -0.79 18.43 -15.63
C PHE A 343 -0.44 16.96 -15.33
N ILE A 344 0.67 16.72 -14.62
CA ILE A 344 1.12 15.36 -14.27
C ILE A 344 0.09 14.68 -13.38
N GLY A 345 -0.44 15.40 -12.38
CA GLY A 345 -1.48 14.90 -11.48
C GLY A 345 -2.77 14.53 -12.22
N GLY A 346 -3.22 15.34 -13.17
CA GLY A 346 -4.42 15.09 -13.96
C GLY A 346 -4.30 13.85 -14.87
N VAL A 347 -3.15 13.67 -15.56
CA VAL A 347 -2.87 12.45 -16.33
C VAL A 347 -2.85 11.23 -15.41
N THR A 348 -2.18 11.34 -14.26
CA THR A 348 -2.02 10.25 -13.29
C THR A 348 -3.37 9.83 -12.72
N PHE A 349 -4.19 10.79 -12.32
CA PHE A 349 -5.52 10.57 -11.77
C PHE A 349 -6.40 9.76 -12.73
N SER A 350 -6.63 10.29 -13.92
CA SER A 350 -7.59 9.69 -14.84
C SER A 350 -7.06 8.42 -15.51
N GLY A 351 -5.76 8.36 -15.83
CA GLY A 351 -5.13 7.16 -16.37
C GLY A 351 -5.22 6.00 -15.39
N SER A 352 -4.97 6.26 -14.11
CA SER A 352 -5.03 5.24 -13.07
C SER A 352 -6.45 4.73 -12.81
N LEU A 353 -7.47 5.58 -12.94
CA LEU A 353 -8.86 5.16 -12.87
C LEU A 353 -9.28 4.25 -14.04
N VAL A 354 -8.81 4.55 -15.26
CA VAL A 354 -9.05 3.66 -16.41
C VAL A 354 -8.31 2.33 -16.24
N ALA A 355 -7.07 2.36 -15.75
CA ALA A 355 -6.30 1.15 -15.45
C ALA A 355 -7.01 0.28 -14.40
N TYR A 356 -7.47 0.88 -13.30
CA TYR A 356 -8.30 0.23 -12.29
C TYR A 356 -9.54 -0.41 -12.92
N GLY A 357 -10.31 0.34 -13.72
CA GLY A 357 -11.54 -0.18 -14.32
C GLY A 357 -11.29 -1.37 -15.26
N LYS A 358 -10.19 -1.35 -16.04
CA LYS A 358 -9.82 -2.46 -16.92
C LYS A 358 -9.35 -3.69 -16.14
N LEU A 359 -8.60 -3.52 -15.06
CA LEU A 359 -8.12 -4.63 -14.23
C LEU A 359 -9.24 -5.26 -13.41
N GLN A 360 -10.15 -4.44 -12.90
CA GLN A 360 -11.35 -4.87 -12.17
C GLN A 360 -12.39 -5.55 -13.07
N GLY A 361 -12.31 -5.32 -14.39
CA GLY A 361 -13.27 -5.84 -15.36
C GLY A 361 -14.57 -5.05 -15.46
N THR A 362 -14.63 -3.85 -14.85
CA THR A 362 -15.74 -2.90 -15.04
C THR A 362 -15.66 -2.20 -16.40
N LEU A 363 -14.45 -2.11 -16.97
CA LEU A 363 -14.19 -1.68 -18.34
C LEU A 363 -13.68 -2.86 -19.17
N SER A 364 -13.93 -2.82 -20.48
CA SER A 364 -13.40 -3.82 -21.41
C SER A 364 -11.87 -3.81 -21.41
N SER A 365 -11.27 -5.00 -21.32
CA SER A 365 -9.82 -5.20 -21.42
C SER A 365 -9.28 -4.98 -22.84
N ALA A 366 -10.14 -4.89 -23.85
CA ALA A 366 -9.73 -4.61 -25.22
C ALA A 366 -9.15 -3.18 -25.35
N PRO A 367 -8.16 -2.96 -26.22
CA PRO A 367 -7.70 -1.62 -26.56
C PRO A 367 -8.79 -0.86 -27.32
N LEU A 368 -9.16 0.33 -26.83
CA LEU A 368 -10.15 1.18 -27.50
C LEU A 368 -9.49 1.91 -28.69
N ALA A 369 -9.92 1.58 -29.91
CA ALA A 369 -9.42 2.18 -31.13
C ALA A 369 -10.25 3.41 -31.54
N LEU A 370 -9.87 4.59 -31.05
CA LEU A 370 -10.48 5.85 -31.51
C LEU A 370 -9.95 6.25 -32.90
N PRO A 371 -10.83 6.65 -33.85
CA PRO A 371 -10.38 7.21 -35.12
C PRO A 371 -9.48 8.43 -34.90
N GLY A 372 -8.29 8.43 -35.49
CA GLY A 372 -7.34 9.54 -35.36
C GLY A 372 -6.75 9.74 -33.95
N ARG A 373 -6.72 8.70 -33.09
CA ARG A 373 -6.21 8.78 -31.69
C ARG A 373 -4.89 9.53 -31.52
N HIS A 374 -3.95 9.36 -32.45
CA HIS A 374 -2.64 10.02 -32.39
C HIS A 374 -2.76 11.53 -32.59
N ALA A 375 -3.62 11.97 -33.51
CA ALA A 375 -3.91 13.38 -33.73
C ALA A 375 -4.62 14.00 -32.52
N ILE A 376 -5.56 13.27 -31.90
CA ILE A 376 -6.24 13.70 -30.68
C ILE A 376 -5.22 13.92 -29.55
N ASN A 377 -4.39 12.91 -29.26
CA ASN A 377 -3.40 12.99 -28.18
C ASN A 377 -2.33 14.06 -28.45
N ALA A 378 -1.86 14.19 -29.69
CA ALA A 378 -0.93 15.25 -30.07
C ALA A 378 -1.56 16.65 -29.88
N THR A 379 -2.85 16.80 -30.21
CA THR A 379 -3.57 18.07 -30.04
C THR A 379 -3.79 18.39 -28.57
N LEU A 380 -4.17 17.41 -27.74
CA LEU A 380 -4.30 17.57 -26.29
C LEU A 380 -2.99 18.00 -25.65
N MET A 381 -1.87 17.36 -26.03
CA MET A 381 -0.54 17.73 -25.56
C MET A 381 -0.15 19.14 -26.02
N ALA A 382 -0.34 19.46 -27.31
CA ALA A 382 -0.03 20.78 -27.86
C ALA A 382 -0.86 21.89 -27.18
N ALA A 383 -2.15 21.66 -26.94
CA ALA A 383 -3.02 22.59 -26.22
C ALA A 383 -2.59 22.77 -24.76
N SER A 384 -2.18 21.68 -24.08
CA SER A 384 -1.69 21.72 -22.70
C SER A 384 -0.37 22.50 -22.60
N VAL A 385 0.54 22.35 -23.56
CA VAL A 385 1.80 23.12 -23.60
C VAL A 385 1.53 24.59 -23.96
N ALA A 386 0.70 24.84 -24.96
CA ALA A 386 0.35 26.19 -25.40
C ALA A 386 -0.41 26.98 -24.33
N GLY A 387 -1.23 26.32 -23.51
CA GLY A 387 -1.97 26.92 -22.40
C GLY A 387 -1.09 27.55 -21.32
N MET A 388 0.21 27.20 -21.27
CA MET A 388 1.21 27.84 -20.42
C MET A 388 1.45 29.31 -20.82
N ILE A 389 1.34 29.65 -22.11
CA ILE A 389 1.61 30.99 -22.63
C ILE A 389 0.64 32.02 -22.03
N PRO A 390 -0.70 31.90 -22.19
CA PRO A 390 -1.62 32.84 -21.56
C PRO A 390 -1.55 32.79 -20.03
N TYR A 391 -1.24 31.62 -19.44
CA TYR A 391 -1.04 31.48 -17.98
C TYR A 391 0.13 32.32 -17.45
N MET A 392 1.21 32.45 -18.22
CA MET A 392 2.42 33.18 -17.83
C MET A 392 2.35 34.67 -18.20
N MET A 393 1.78 34.99 -19.36
CA MET A 393 1.78 36.37 -19.89
C MET A 393 0.72 37.27 -19.26
N ASP A 394 -0.35 36.70 -18.69
CA ASP A 394 -1.40 37.46 -18.03
C ASP A 394 -1.29 37.33 -16.49
N PRO A 395 -1.13 38.44 -15.75
CA PRO A 395 -1.12 38.41 -14.29
C PRO A 395 -2.53 38.25 -13.68
N SER A 396 -3.61 38.23 -14.47
CA SER A 396 -4.98 38.09 -13.99
C SER A 396 -5.25 36.76 -13.29
N TYR A 397 -5.86 36.83 -12.11
CA TYR A 397 -6.32 35.66 -11.33
C TYR A 397 -7.23 34.77 -12.16
N LEU A 398 -8.21 35.38 -12.85
CA LEU A 398 -9.23 34.66 -13.60
C LEU A 398 -8.62 33.88 -14.76
N THR A 399 -7.68 34.50 -15.48
CA THR A 399 -6.95 33.85 -16.56
C THR A 399 -6.13 32.68 -15.99
N GLY A 400 -5.40 32.91 -14.90
CA GLY A 400 -4.56 31.87 -14.33
C GLY A 400 -5.33 30.66 -13.79
N ILE A 401 -6.42 30.87 -13.06
CA ILE A 401 -7.26 29.77 -12.54
C ILE A 401 -7.99 29.03 -13.67
N THR A 402 -8.39 29.75 -14.73
CA THR A 402 -9.00 29.14 -15.92
C THR A 402 -7.98 28.30 -16.69
N CYS A 403 -6.74 28.75 -16.80
CA CYS A 403 -5.64 27.97 -17.39
C CYS A 403 -5.33 26.71 -16.56
N LEU A 404 -5.30 26.78 -15.23
CA LEU A 404 -5.12 25.61 -14.35
C LEU A 404 -6.29 24.63 -14.45
N GLY A 405 -7.53 25.13 -14.47
CA GLY A 405 -8.72 24.30 -14.71
C GLY A 405 -8.70 23.65 -16.08
N SER A 406 -8.28 24.39 -17.11
CA SER A 406 -8.18 23.89 -18.49
C SER A 406 -7.11 22.81 -18.63
N VAL A 407 -5.92 23.00 -18.07
CA VAL A 407 -4.86 21.98 -18.12
C VAL A 407 -5.22 20.74 -17.30
N SER A 408 -5.90 20.90 -16.17
CA SER A 408 -6.45 19.77 -15.40
C SER A 408 -7.45 18.95 -16.23
N ALA A 409 -8.38 19.61 -16.92
CA ALA A 409 -9.33 18.93 -17.80
C ALA A 409 -8.65 18.25 -19.01
N LEU A 410 -7.74 18.97 -19.69
CA LEU A 410 -7.00 18.44 -20.85
C LEU A 410 -6.13 17.24 -20.47
N SER A 411 -5.40 17.32 -19.36
CA SER A 411 -4.57 16.24 -18.84
C SER A 411 -5.40 15.04 -18.40
N ALA A 412 -6.55 15.26 -17.75
CA ALA A 412 -7.48 14.19 -17.41
C ALA A 412 -8.02 13.49 -18.66
N ILE A 413 -8.44 14.23 -19.69
CA ILE A 413 -8.88 13.65 -20.98
C ILE A 413 -7.73 12.88 -21.63
N MET A 414 -6.51 13.41 -21.58
CA MET A 414 -5.33 12.76 -22.13
C MET A 414 -5.00 11.45 -21.40
N GLY A 415 -5.08 11.42 -20.07
CA GLY A 415 -4.89 10.19 -19.28
C GLY A 415 -5.92 9.11 -19.62
N VAL A 416 -7.19 9.49 -19.85
CA VAL A 416 -8.24 8.56 -20.30
C VAL A 416 -7.93 8.02 -21.70
N THR A 417 -7.67 8.90 -22.66
CA THR A 417 -7.49 8.55 -24.08
C THR A 417 -6.24 7.71 -24.32
N LEU A 418 -5.13 8.01 -23.64
CA LEU A 418 -3.92 7.18 -23.68
C LEU A 418 -4.16 5.82 -23.04
N THR A 419 -4.69 5.77 -21.82
CA THR A 419 -4.82 4.49 -21.08
C THR A 419 -5.89 3.58 -21.67
N ALA A 420 -6.99 4.14 -22.19
CA ALA A 420 -8.06 3.36 -22.81
C ALA A 420 -7.60 2.66 -24.10
N ALA A 421 -6.62 3.23 -24.82
CA ALA A 421 -6.06 2.65 -26.03
C ALA A 421 -5.12 1.46 -25.75
N ILE A 422 -4.76 1.21 -24.49
CA ILE A 422 -3.84 0.15 -24.08
C ILE A 422 -4.63 -1.12 -23.72
N GLY A 423 -4.15 -2.27 -24.19
CA GLY A 423 -4.75 -3.57 -23.93
C GLY A 423 -4.55 -4.05 -22.49
N GLY A 424 -5.43 -4.95 -22.04
CA GLY A 424 -5.47 -5.39 -20.65
C GLY A 424 -4.21 -6.09 -20.14
N ALA A 425 -3.41 -6.78 -20.98
CA ALA A 425 -2.17 -7.38 -20.49
C ALA A 425 -0.92 -6.53 -20.67
N ASP A 426 -1.03 -5.38 -21.34
CA ASP A 426 0.00 -4.33 -21.29
C ASP A 426 -0.26 -3.36 -20.12
N MET A 427 -1.40 -3.50 -19.45
CA MET A 427 -1.79 -2.68 -18.30
C MET A 427 -0.75 -2.64 -17.16
N PRO A 428 -0.02 -3.71 -16.84
CA PRO A 428 1.04 -3.66 -15.82
C PRO A 428 2.13 -2.61 -16.13
N VAL A 429 2.47 -2.41 -17.41
CA VAL A 429 3.40 -1.35 -17.83
C VAL A 429 2.79 0.02 -17.55
N VAL A 430 1.49 0.19 -17.81
CA VAL A 430 0.79 1.45 -17.50
C VAL A 430 0.80 1.75 -16.01
N ILE A 431 0.61 0.75 -15.15
CA ILE A 431 0.66 0.92 -13.69
C ILE A 431 2.02 1.45 -13.26
N THR A 432 3.12 0.92 -13.80
CA THR A 432 4.49 1.34 -13.43
C THR A 432 4.84 2.73 -13.99
N VAL A 433 4.33 3.09 -15.17
CA VAL A 433 4.48 4.45 -15.75
C VAL A 433 3.74 5.46 -14.90
N LEU A 434 2.49 5.16 -14.51
CA LEU A 434 1.69 6.05 -13.66
C LEU A 434 2.24 6.13 -12.22
N ASN A 435 2.87 5.05 -11.72
CA ASN A 435 3.65 5.10 -10.48
C ASN A 435 4.79 6.12 -10.60
N SER A 436 5.54 6.09 -11.71
CA SER A 436 6.59 7.08 -11.95
C SER A 436 6.03 8.51 -11.97
N TYR A 437 4.91 8.75 -12.66
CA TYR A 437 4.27 10.06 -12.71
C TYR A 437 3.79 10.54 -11.34
N SER A 438 3.29 9.64 -10.48
CA SER A 438 2.94 9.97 -9.10
C SER A 438 4.14 10.48 -8.29
N GLY A 439 5.33 9.92 -8.51
CA GLY A 439 6.58 10.39 -7.91
C GLY A 439 7.02 11.76 -8.44
N TRP A 440 6.92 11.99 -9.76
CA TRP A 440 7.25 13.29 -10.34
C TRP A 440 6.26 14.39 -9.97
N ALA A 441 4.98 14.05 -9.75
CA ALA A 441 3.99 14.97 -9.20
C ALA A 441 4.38 15.40 -7.77
N LEU A 442 4.87 14.46 -6.96
CA LEU A 442 5.37 14.77 -5.61
C LEU A 442 6.65 15.63 -5.64
N CYS A 443 7.50 15.47 -6.66
CA CYS A 443 8.63 16.38 -6.88
C CYS A 443 8.14 17.80 -7.19
N ALA A 444 7.12 17.94 -8.04
CA ALA A 444 6.52 19.24 -8.35
C ALA A 444 5.94 19.88 -7.08
N GLU A 445 5.21 19.13 -6.25
CA GLU A 445 4.73 19.60 -4.95
C GLU A 445 5.87 19.99 -4.00
N GLY A 446 6.97 19.22 -3.98
CA GLY A 446 8.16 19.55 -3.22
C GLY A 446 8.86 20.83 -3.69
N PHE A 447 8.96 21.07 -4.99
CA PHE A 447 9.49 22.33 -5.52
C PHE A 447 8.56 23.50 -5.24
N LEU A 448 7.25 23.28 -5.30
CA LEU A 448 6.23 24.28 -5.06
C LEU A 448 6.24 24.76 -3.61
N LEU A 449 6.35 23.81 -2.67
CA LEU A 449 6.33 24.06 -1.22
C LEU A 449 7.74 24.25 -0.62
N ASN A 450 8.78 24.27 -1.45
CA ASN A 450 10.18 24.31 -1.03
C ASN A 450 10.54 23.25 0.04
N ASN A 451 10.12 22.00 -0.20
CA ASN A 451 10.23 20.89 0.74
C ASN A 451 11.12 19.76 0.21
N ASN A 452 12.33 19.66 0.78
CA ASN A 452 13.32 18.64 0.41
C ASN A 452 12.80 17.20 0.56
N LEU A 453 12.01 16.91 1.60
CA LEU A 453 11.50 15.55 1.82
C LEU A 453 10.62 15.10 0.66
N LEU A 454 9.69 15.96 0.22
CA LEU A 454 8.80 15.65 -0.91
C LEU A 454 9.59 15.45 -2.20
N THR A 455 10.64 16.25 -2.45
CA THR A 455 11.49 16.06 -3.63
C THR A 455 12.28 14.74 -3.59
N ILE A 456 12.84 14.36 -2.43
CA ILE A 456 13.60 13.12 -2.27
C ILE A 456 12.68 11.91 -2.44
N VAL A 457 11.55 11.90 -1.74
CA VAL A 457 10.56 10.81 -1.83
C VAL A 457 9.99 10.72 -3.24
N GLY A 458 9.67 11.87 -3.85
CA GLY A 458 9.17 11.92 -5.22
C GLY A 458 10.16 11.37 -6.23
N ALA A 459 11.44 11.72 -6.14
CA ALA A 459 12.47 11.24 -7.05
C ALA A 459 12.72 9.72 -6.88
N LEU A 460 12.66 9.22 -5.64
CA LEU A 460 12.78 7.79 -5.34
C LEU A 460 11.63 7.00 -5.97
N ILE A 461 10.38 7.45 -5.79
CA ILE A 461 9.19 6.81 -6.38
C ILE A 461 9.23 6.93 -7.92
N GLY A 462 9.56 8.11 -8.43
CA GLY A 462 9.64 8.42 -9.86
C GLY A 462 10.63 7.53 -10.60
N SER A 463 11.85 7.42 -10.06
CA SER A 463 12.89 6.55 -10.62
C SER A 463 12.56 5.07 -10.50
N SER A 464 12.03 4.62 -9.35
CA SER A 464 11.58 3.23 -9.15
C SER A 464 10.54 2.82 -10.20
N GLY A 465 9.50 3.64 -10.40
CA GLY A 465 8.48 3.39 -11.41
C GLY A 465 9.05 3.31 -12.82
N ALA A 466 9.95 4.22 -13.19
CA ALA A 466 10.57 4.26 -14.52
C ALA A 466 11.45 3.04 -14.80
N ILE A 467 12.26 2.61 -13.82
CA ILE A 467 13.11 1.42 -13.93
C ILE A 467 12.23 0.16 -14.08
N LEU A 468 11.16 0.04 -13.29
CA LEU A 468 10.21 -1.06 -13.41
C LEU A 468 9.56 -1.10 -14.79
N SER A 469 9.09 0.04 -15.30
CA SER A 469 8.53 0.12 -16.66
C SER A 469 9.52 -0.33 -17.73
N TYR A 470 10.79 0.06 -17.59
CA TYR A 470 11.86 -0.36 -18.50
C TYR A 470 12.09 -1.88 -18.47
N ILE A 471 12.23 -2.46 -17.27
CA ILE A 471 12.42 -3.91 -17.09
C ILE A 471 11.26 -4.69 -17.73
N MET A 472 10.02 -4.25 -17.52
CA MET A 472 8.85 -4.89 -18.14
C MET A 472 8.87 -4.79 -19.67
N CYS A 473 9.21 -3.62 -20.21
CA CYS A 473 9.31 -3.39 -21.65
C CYS A 473 10.37 -4.31 -22.30
N VAL A 474 11.56 -4.41 -21.69
CA VAL A 474 12.65 -5.29 -22.14
C VAL A 474 12.22 -6.75 -22.09
N ALA A 475 11.59 -7.19 -21.00
CA ALA A 475 11.10 -8.57 -20.85
C ALA A 475 9.99 -8.95 -21.85
N MET A 476 9.29 -7.98 -22.43
CA MET A 476 8.31 -8.19 -23.50
C MET A 476 8.87 -7.98 -24.90
N ASN A 477 10.13 -7.54 -25.02
CA ASN A 477 10.73 -7.07 -26.26
C ASN A 477 9.89 -6.00 -27.00
N ARG A 478 9.37 -5.03 -26.23
CA ARG A 478 8.59 -3.90 -26.76
C ARG A 478 9.14 -2.61 -26.17
N SER A 479 9.17 -1.54 -26.96
CA SER A 479 9.53 -0.21 -26.45
C SER A 479 8.36 0.44 -25.71
N LEU A 480 8.67 1.32 -24.75
CA LEU A 480 7.67 2.09 -24.02
C LEU A 480 6.73 2.88 -24.95
N THR A 481 7.28 3.44 -26.03
CA THR A 481 6.50 4.15 -27.05
C THR A 481 5.51 3.23 -27.75
N ASN A 482 5.91 1.99 -28.07
CA ASN A 482 5.03 1.02 -28.70
C ASN A 482 3.90 0.58 -27.76
N VAL A 483 4.18 0.46 -26.45
CA VAL A 483 3.16 0.12 -25.46
C VAL A 483 2.16 1.27 -25.26
N ILE A 484 2.64 2.50 -25.00
CA ILE A 484 1.78 3.65 -24.71
C ILE A 484 0.99 4.12 -25.94
N LEU A 485 1.60 4.10 -27.13
CA LEU A 485 0.93 4.52 -28.37
C LEU A 485 0.16 3.37 -29.05
N GLY A 486 0.15 2.17 -28.48
CA GLY A 486 -0.62 1.04 -28.96
C GLY A 486 -0.16 0.50 -30.32
N GLY A 487 1.15 0.36 -30.51
CA GLY A 487 1.77 -0.31 -31.66
C GLY A 487 1.56 -1.82 -31.62
N TYR A 488 1.33 -2.41 -32.79
CA TYR A 488 1.10 -3.86 -32.97
C TYR A 488 2.43 -4.58 -33.24
N GLY A 489 2.76 -5.63 -32.47
CA GLY A 489 4.00 -6.40 -32.60
C GLY A 489 5.16 -5.98 -31.69
N THR A 490 6.26 -6.75 -31.76
CA THR A 490 7.56 -6.45 -31.12
C THR A 490 8.44 -5.63 -32.05
N SER A 491 9.54 -5.06 -31.52
CA SER A 491 10.52 -4.33 -32.33
C SER A 491 11.22 -5.18 -33.39
N SER A 492 11.19 -6.51 -33.25
CA SER A 492 11.85 -7.47 -34.15
C SER A 492 10.88 -8.25 -35.04
N THR A 493 9.57 -8.00 -34.98
CA THR A 493 8.61 -8.67 -35.86
C THR A 493 8.84 -8.27 -37.31
N GLY A 494 9.10 -9.26 -38.17
CA GLY A 494 9.22 -9.11 -39.62
C GLY A 494 7.88 -8.80 -40.31
N SER A 495 7.92 -8.37 -41.57
CA SER A 495 6.72 -7.99 -42.34
C SER A 495 6.05 -9.17 -43.08
N GLY A 496 6.51 -10.40 -42.87
CA GLY A 496 5.99 -11.61 -43.51
C GLY A 496 4.74 -12.16 -42.82
N LYS A 497 4.18 -13.25 -43.37
CA LYS A 497 3.14 -14.01 -42.66
C LYS A 497 3.79 -14.86 -41.55
N PRO A 498 3.16 -14.94 -40.36
CA PRO A 498 3.59 -15.87 -39.32
C PRO A 498 3.63 -17.31 -39.83
N MET A 499 4.54 -18.11 -39.26
CA MET A 499 4.68 -19.53 -39.58
C MET A 499 3.36 -20.28 -39.32
N GLU A 500 2.90 -21.06 -40.30
CA GLU A 500 1.75 -21.95 -40.08
C GLU A 500 2.17 -23.15 -39.24
N ILE A 501 1.42 -23.40 -38.16
CA ILE A 501 1.66 -24.55 -37.30
C ILE A 501 1.01 -25.78 -37.93
N THR A 502 1.82 -26.80 -38.19
CA THR A 502 1.37 -28.09 -38.73
C THR A 502 1.70 -29.20 -37.73
N GLY A 503 0.73 -30.09 -37.48
CA GLY A 503 0.90 -31.21 -36.55
C GLY A 503 -0.34 -31.50 -35.71
N THR A 504 -0.31 -32.63 -35.01
CA THR A 504 -1.33 -33.01 -34.02
C THR A 504 -0.74 -32.91 -32.63
N HIS A 505 -1.48 -32.36 -31.67
CA HIS A 505 -1.07 -32.36 -30.28
C HIS A 505 -1.21 -33.77 -29.68
N THR A 506 -0.37 -34.08 -28.70
CA THR A 506 -0.51 -35.29 -27.88
C THR A 506 -1.29 -34.92 -26.62
N GLU A 507 -2.36 -35.65 -26.31
CA GLU A 507 -3.17 -35.41 -25.11
C GLU A 507 -2.98 -36.54 -24.09
N VAL A 508 -2.87 -36.19 -22.82
CA VAL A 508 -2.73 -37.15 -21.70
C VAL A 508 -3.79 -36.89 -20.64
N ASN A 509 -4.13 -37.93 -19.88
CA ASN A 509 -5.02 -37.81 -18.74
C ASN A 509 -4.24 -37.64 -17.42
N VAL A 510 -4.97 -37.46 -16.32
CA VAL A 510 -4.39 -37.26 -14.99
C VAL A 510 -3.55 -38.48 -14.54
N ASP A 511 -3.99 -39.71 -14.82
CA ASP A 511 -3.26 -40.93 -14.43
C ASP A 511 -1.89 -41.00 -15.10
N GLN A 512 -1.85 -40.81 -16.42
CA GLN A 512 -0.62 -40.78 -17.19
C GLN A 512 0.32 -39.65 -16.73
N THR A 513 -0.24 -38.50 -16.36
CA THR A 513 0.55 -37.37 -15.84
C THR A 513 1.16 -37.72 -14.47
N VAL A 514 0.43 -38.43 -13.61
CA VAL A 514 0.95 -38.89 -12.30
C VAL A 514 2.09 -39.89 -12.49
N GLU A 515 1.99 -40.80 -13.47
CA GLU A 515 3.09 -41.72 -13.83
C GLU A 515 4.34 -40.95 -14.26
N MET A 516 4.19 -39.94 -15.14
CA MET A 516 5.31 -39.08 -15.55
C MET A 516 5.95 -38.33 -14.36
N ILE A 517 5.14 -37.85 -13.41
CA ILE A 517 5.62 -37.19 -12.19
C ILE A 517 6.39 -38.18 -11.30
N LYS A 518 5.94 -39.44 -11.22
CA LYS A 518 6.61 -40.49 -10.43
C LYS A 518 7.96 -40.87 -11.02
N ASP A 519 8.09 -40.94 -12.34
CA ASP A 519 9.33 -41.33 -13.00
C ASP A 519 10.40 -40.22 -12.98
N ALA A 520 9.99 -38.95 -12.95
CA ALA A 520 10.91 -37.80 -12.96
C ALA A 520 11.67 -37.59 -11.64
N GLN A 521 12.97 -37.28 -11.68
CA GLN A 521 13.75 -36.89 -10.49
C GLN A 521 13.90 -35.37 -10.38
N SER A 522 14.03 -34.67 -11.51
CA SER A 522 14.10 -33.21 -11.59
C SER A 522 12.86 -32.65 -12.29
N ILE A 523 12.10 -31.80 -11.58
CA ILE A 523 10.84 -31.21 -12.04
C ILE A 523 10.91 -29.68 -11.95
N ILE A 524 10.61 -29.00 -13.06
CA ILE A 524 10.43 -27.55 -13.09
C ILE A 524 8.97 -27.21 -13.35
N ILE A 525 8.39 -26.36 -12.51
CA ILE A 525 7.04 -25.82 -12.70
C ILE A 525 7.16 -24.40 -13.25
N THR A 526 6.55 -24.12 -14.41
CA THR A 526 6.49 -22.77 -14.99
C THR A 526 5.06 -22.23 -14.90
N PRO A 527 4.73 -21.50 -13.83
CA PRO A 527 3.38 -20.97 -13.62
C PRO A 527 3.10 -19.75 -14.49
N GLY A 528 1.84 -19.56 -14.87
CA GLY A 528 1.34 -18.33 -15.47
C GLY A 528 0.11 -17.79 -14.72
N TYR A 529 -0.44 -16.67 -15.20
CA TYR A 529 -1.62 -16.04 -14.57
C TYR A 529 -2.82 -17.00 -14.46
N GLY A 530 -2.94 -17.98 -15.37
CA GLY A 530 -4.02 -18.97 -15.33
C GLY A 530 -4.03 -19.83 -14.06
N LEU A 531 -2.87 -20.11 -13.46
CA LEU A 531 -2.77 -20.84 -12.19
C LEU A 531 -3.40 -20.03 -11.05
N CYS A 532 -3.04 -18.75 -10.95
CA CYS A 532 -3.53 -17.85 -9.90
C CYS A 532 -5.00 -17.48 -10.08
N ALA A 533 -5.43 -17.25 -11.33
CA ALA A 533 -6.81 -16.92 -11.65
C ALA A 533 -7.77 -18.06 -11.25
N ALA A 534 -7.31 -19.30 -11.31
CA ALA A 534 -8.06 -20.48 -10.87
C ALA A 534 -7.88 -20.80 -9.37
N LYS A 535 -7.07 -20.03 -8.63
CA LYS A 535 -6.66 -20.32 -7.24
C LYS A 535 -5.97 -21.69 -7.08
N ALA A 536 -5.21 -22.13 -8.09
CA ALA A 536 -4.55 -23.43 -8.13
C ALA A 536 -3.15 -23.44 -7.49
N GLN A 537 -2.66 -22.30 -6.98
CA GLN A 537 -1.38 -22.22 -6.26
C GLN A 537 -1.33 -23.09 -5.00
N TYR A 538 -2.45 -23.23 -4.28
CA TYR A 538 -2.54 -24.01 -3.04
C TYR A 538 -2.31 -25.52 -3.24
N PRO A 539 -3.04 -26.22 -4.13
CA PRO A 539 -2.78 -27.63 -4.38
C PRO A 539 -1.41 -27.87 -5.03
N ILE A 540 -0.87 -26.91 -5.79
CA ILE A 540 0.48 -27.02 -6.34
C ILE A 540 1.53 -26.91 -5.25
N ALA A 541 1.40 -26.00 -4.29
CA ALA A 541 2.30 -25.92 -3.14
C ALA A 541 2.30 -27.22 -2.33
N GLU A 542 1.12 -27.82 -2.14
CA GLU A 542 0.99 -29.13 -1.49
C GLU A 542 1.67 -30.25 -2.30
N LEU A 543 1.47 -30.29 -3.61
CA LEU A 543 2.12 -31.24 -4.51
C LEU A 543 3.65 -31.11 -4.46
N VAL A 544 4.17 -29.88 -4.55
CA VAL A 544 5.61 -29.60 -4.47
C VAL A 544 6.19 -30.09 -3.14
N LYS A 545 5.49 -29.85 -2.04
CA LYS A 545 5.90 -30.32 -0.72
C LYS A 545 6.01 -31.85 -0.68
N MET A 546 4.98 -32.57 -1.13
CA MET A 546 4.99 -34.05 -1.16
C MET A 546 6.12 -34.59 -2.04
N LEU A 547 6.34 -34.01 -3.22
CA LEU A 547 7.41 -34.44 -4.12
C LEU A 547 8.81 -34.15 -3.54
N SER A 548 8.97 -33.02 -2.84
CA SER A 548 10.22 -32.67 -2.16
C SER A 548 10.51 -33.62 -0.99
N GLU A 549 9.48 -34.00 -0.22
CA GLU A 549 9.57 -35.01 0.84
C GLU A 549 9.93 -36.40 0.28
N ALA A 550 9.52 -36.71 -0.95
CA ALA A 550 9.93 -37.90 -1.69
C ALA A 550 11.38 -37.84 -2.23
N GLY A 551 12.12 -36.75 -1.97
CA GLY A 551 13.50 -36.57 -2.42
C GLY A 551 13.66 -36.11 -3.87
N LYS A 552 12.59 -35.68 -4.55
CA LYS A 552 12.66 -35.12 -5.90
C LYS A 552 13.10 -33.66 -5.86
N GLN A 553 13.84 -33.22 -6.87
CA GLN A 553 14.22 -31.81 -7.01
C GLN A 553 13.10 -31.05 -7.73
N VAL A 554 12.30 -30.27 -6.98
CA VAL A 554 11.19 -29.50 -7.55
C VAL A 554 11.44 -28.01 -7.40
N ARG A 555 11.41 -27.28 -8.52
CA ARG A 555 11.70 -25.84 -8.58
C ARG A 555 10.66 -25.11 -9.43
N PHE A 556 10.49 -23.81 -9.19
CA PHE A 556 9.66 -22.93 -10.01
C PHE A 556 10.53 -22.05 -10.91
N GLY A 557 10.15 -21.93 -12.18
CA GLY A 557 10.71 -20.96 -13.11
C GLY A 557 9.68 -19.87 -13.41
N VAL A 558 9.95 -18.64 -12.93
CA VAL A 558 9.05 -17.50 -13.08
C VAL A 558 9.54 -16.60 -14.21
N HIS A 559 8.63 -16.27 -15.13
CA HIS A 559 8.91 -15.29 -16.17
C HIS A 559 8.67 -13.86 -15.64
N PRO A 560 9.53 -12.85 -15.93
CA PRO A 560 9.44 -11.51 -15.33
C PRO A 560 8.09 -10.79 -15.53
N VAL A 561 7.39 -11.10 -16.63
CA VAL A 561 6.06 -10.54 -16.95
C VAL A 561 4.89 -11.52 -16.74
N ALA A 562 5.12 -12.64 -16.05
CA ALA A 562 4.03 -13.55 -15.69
C ALA A 562 3.16 -12.94 -14.58
N GLY A 563 1.93 -12.57 -14.92
CA GLY A 563 0.95 -12.02 -13.99
C GLY A 563 0.28 -10.75 -14.52
N ARG A 564 -0.30 -9.98 -13.61
CA ARG A 564 -0.92 -8.66 -13.86
C ARG A 564 -0.20 -7.51 -13.15
N MET A 565 0.93 -7.80 -12.50
CA MET A 565 1.81 -6.82 -11.84
C MET A 565 3.22 -7.43 -11.71
N PRO A 566 4.30 -6.64 -11.77
CA PRO A 566 5.65 -7.13 -11.50
C PRO A 566 5.73 -7.92 -10.19
N GLY A 567 6.33 -9.10 -10.24
CA GLY A 567 6.53 -9.96 -9.06
C GLY A 567 5.25 -10.54 -8.44
N GLN A 568 4.08 -10.36 -9.06
CA GLN A 568 2.81 -10.84 -8.49
C GLN A 568 2.82 -12.35 -8.26
N LEU A 569 3.43 -13.10 -9.17
CA LEU A 569 3.45 -14.56 -9.10
C LEU A 569 4.29 -15.06 -7.92
N ASN A 570 5.45 -14.43 -7.66
CA ASN A 570 6.30 -14.73 -6.51
C ASN A 570 5.53 -14.54 -5.20
N VAL A 571 4.78 -13.44 -5.07
CA VAL A 571 3.97 -13.16 -3.87
C VAL A 571 2.83 -14.18 -3.71
N LEU A 572 2.16 -14.55 -4.80
CA LEU A 572 1.07 -15.54 -4.75
C LEU A 572 1.55 -16.97 -4.45
N LEU A 573 2.77 -17.32 -4.89
CA LEU A 573 3.41 -18.59 -4.52
C LEU A 573 3.81 -18.57 -3.04
N ALA A 574 4.37 -17.47 -2.54
CA ALA A 574 4.69 -17.30 -1.13
C ALA A 574 3.45 -17.35 -0.23
N GLU A 575 2.33 -16.73 -0.64
CA GLU A 575 1.03 -16.84 0.04
C GLU A 575 0.55 -18.30 0.14
N ALA A 576 0.81 -19.10 -0.89
CA ALA A 576 0.50 -20.53 -0.89
C ALA A 576 1.46 -21.38 -0.04
N GLY A 577 2.52 -20.78 0.53
CA GLY A 577 3.50 -21.45 1.37
C GLY A 577 4.69 -22.06 0.62
N VAL A 578 4.95 -21.64 -0.63
CA VAL A 578 6.13 -22.07 -1.39
C VAL A 578 7.37 -21.32 -0.88
N PRO A 579 8.45 -22.02 -0.48
CA PRO A 579 9.71 -21.40 -0.10
C PRO A 579 10.36 -20.61 -1.25
N TYR A 580 10.97 -19.46 -0.95
CA TYR A 580 11.56 -18.57 -1.97
C TYR A 580 12.81 -19.16 -2.65
N ASP A 581 13.57 -20.02 -1.96
CA ASP A 581 14.79 -20.65 -2.45
C ASP A 581 14.58 -21.60 -3.63
N ILE A 582 13.35 -22.11 -3.78
CA ILE A 582 12.95 -22.94 -4.93
C ILE A 582 12.19 -22.16 -6.01
N VAL A 583 12.05 -20.84 -5.87
CA VAL A 583 11.43 -19.96 -6.86
C VAL A 583 12.53 -19.15 -7.56
N LEU A 584 12.85 -19.54 -8.79
CA LEU A 584 13.92 -18.97 -9.58
C LEU A 584 13.39 -18.09 -10.70
N GLU A 585 14.11 -17.02 -10.98
CA GLU A 585 13.84 -16.15 -12.12
C GLU A 585 14.31 -16.78 -13.43
N MET A 586 13.75 -16.34 -14.56
CA MET A 586 14.02 -16.91 -15.88
C MET A 586 15.52 -16.98 -16.23
N GLU A 587 16.31 -15.97 -15.88
CA GLU A 587 17.76 -15.94 -16.16
C GLU A 587 18.54 -16.97 -15.33
N GLU A 588 18.02 -17.34 -14.15
CA GLU A 588 18.66 -18.28 -13.23
C GLU A 588 18.36 -19.74 -13.60
N ILE A 589 17.20 -20.00 -14.22
CA ILE A 589 16.70 -21.35 -14.45
C ILE A 589 16.78 -21.82 -15.92
N ASN A 590 16.96 -20.92 -16.89
CA ASN A 590 16.84 -21.29 -18.31
C ASN A 590 17.88 -22.33 -18.77
N ASP A 591 19.11 -22.26 -18.26
CA ASP A 591 20.17 -23.21 -18.61
C ASP A 591 19.91 -24.63 -18.08
N ASP A 592 19.08 -24.76 -17.05
CA ASP A 592 18.78 -26.04 -16.39
C ASP A 592 17.72 -26.88 -17.12
N PHE A 593 16.96 -26.29 -18.06
CA PHE A 593 15.89 -27.01 -18.76
C PHE A 593 16.38 -28.25 -19.50
N LYS A 594 17.61 -28.25 -20.02
CA LYS A 594 18.19 -29.39 -20.77
C LYS A 594 18.40 -30.63 -19.90
N GLU A 595 18.70 -30.43 -18.62
CA GLU A 595 18.96 -31.50 -17.65
C GLU A 595 17.71 -31.88 -16.85
N THR A 596 16.56 -31.25 -17.16
CA THR A 596 15.30 -31.44 -16.44
C THR A 596 14.48 -32.59 -17.03
N ASP A 597 14.00 -33.49 -16.18
CA ASP A 597 13.22 -34.66 -16.59
C ASP A 597 11.79 -34.29 -17.01
N LEU A 598 11.15 -33.43 -16.24
CA LEU A 598 9.76 -33.03 -16.46
C LEU A 598 9.54 -31.54 -16.23
N VAL A 599 8.89 -30.87 -17.18
CA VAL A 599 8.42 -29.49 -17.01
C VAL A 599 6.90 -29.46 -16.97
N MET A 600 6.34 -28.82 -15.95
CA MET A 600 4.90 -28.59 -15.82
C MET A 600 4.57 -27.13 -16.11
N VAL A 601 3.96 -26.88 -17.27
CA VAL A 601 3.52 -25.54 -17.67
C VAL A 601 2.07 -25.34 -17.24
N ILE A 602 1.83 -24.47 -16.26
CA ILE A 602 0.49 -24.31 -15.67
C ILE A 602 -0.07 -22.92 -15.93
N GLY A 603 -1.02 -22.82 -16.87
CA GLY A 603 -1.71 -21.56 -17.15
C GLY A 603 -0.81 -20.46 -17.76
N ALA A 604 0.32 -20.83 -18.35
CA ALA A 604 1.19 -19.98 -19.15
C ALA A 604 1.05 -20.32 -20.64
N ASN A 605 1.28 -19.33 -21.52
CA ASN A 605 1.28 -19.55 -22.97
C ASN A 605 2.41 -18.76 -23.65
N ASP A 606 2.29 -17.43 -23.66
CA ASP A 606 3.23 -16.58 -24.42
C ASP A 606 4.65 -16.64 -23.83
N THR A 607 4.78 -16.76 -22.50
CA THR A 607 6.07 -16.83 -21.78
C THR A 607 6.85 -18.14 -21.98
N VAL A 608 6.27 -19.11 -22.69
CA VAL A 608 6.89 -20.41 -23.03
C VAL A 608 6.86 -20.68 -24.53
N ASN A 609 6.50 -19.70 -25.35
CA ASN A 609 6.22 -19.89 -26.77
C ASN A 609 7.52 -19.85 -27.60
N SER A 610 7.85 -20.97 -28.27
CA SER A 610 9.06 -21.09 -29.08
C SER A 610 9.05 -20.24 -30.36
N ALA A 611 7.87 -19.78 -30.81
CA ALA A 611 7.76 -18.88 -31.96
C ALA A 611 8.51 -17.55 -31.74
N SER A 612 8.77 -17.16 -30.50
CA SER A 612 9.61 -16.00 -30.17
C SER A 612 11.04 -16.13 -30.72
N GLN A 613 11.59 -17.34 -30.82
CA GLN A 613 12.94 -17.61 -31.31
C GLN A 613 12.95 -18.25 -32.71
N GLU A 614 11.93 -19.04 -33.03
CA GLU A 614 11.86 -19.85 -34.25
C GLU A 614 11.20 -19.10 -35.43
N ASP A 615 10.34 -18.11 -35.18
CA ASP A 615 9.61 -17.37 -36.22
C ASP A 615 9.87 -15.85 -36.15
N PRO A 616 10.68 -15.29 -37.07
CA PRO A 616 10.94 -13.85 -37.09
C PRO A 616 9.69 -13.01 -37.43
N ASN A 617 8.62 -13.61 -38.00
CA ASN A 617 7.38 -12.92 -38.31
C ASN A 617 6.33 -13.04 -37.19
N SER A 618 6.66 -13.71 -36.08
CA SER A 618 5.78 -13.81 -34.93
C SER A 618 5.58 -12.44 -34.27
N ILE A 619 4.38 -12.22 -33.72
CA ILE A 619 4.03 -11.00 -32.97
C ILE A 619 4.93 -10.85 -31.73
N ILE A 620 5.45 -11.97 -31.20
CA ILE A 620 6.33 -12.04 -30.02
C ILE A 620 7.80 -12.35 -30.39
N ALA A 621 8.18 -12.20 -31.66
CA ALA A 621 9.56 -12.45 -32.12
C ALA A 621 10.58 -11.69 -31.25
N GLY A 622 11.64 -12.36 -30.80
CA GLY A 622 12.69 -11.81 -29.95
C GLY A 622 12.32 -11.61 -28.48
N MET A 623 11.10 -11.92 -28.05
CA MET A 623 10.73 -11.95 -26.63
C MET A 623 11.55 -13.03 -25.91
N PRO A 624 12.29 -12.71 -24.83
CA PRO A 624 12.86 -13.74 -23.96
C PRO A 624 11.73 -14.62 -23.40
N VAL A 625 11.91 -15.94 -23.39
CA VAL A 625 10.92 -16.89 -22.89
C VAL A 625 11.60 -17.99 -22.07
N LEU A 626 10.81 -18.69 -21.26
CA LEU A 626 11.25 -19.93 -20.60
C LEU A 626 11.33 -21.04 -21.65
N GLU A 627 12.52 -21.60 -21.88
CA GLU A 627 12.81 -22.52 -22.97
C GLU A 627 12.41 -23.98 -22.64
N VAL A 628 11.17 -24.15 -22.18
CA VAL A 628 10.63 -25.41 -21.62
C VAL A 628 10.74 -26.59 -22.57
N TRP A 629 10.74 -26.35 -23.89
CA TRP A 629 10.84 -27.39 -24.92
C TRP A 629 12.20 -28.08 -24.95
N LYS A 630 13.22 -27.56 -24.24
CA LYS A 630 14.54 -28.19 -24.10
C LYS A 630 14.56 -29.33 -23.08
N ALA A 631 13.52 -29.49 -22.26
CA ALA A 631 13.40 -30.58 -21.30
C ALA A 631 13.02 -31.92 -21.95
N LYS A 632 13.23 -33.02 -21.20
CA LYS A 632 12.93 -34.38 -21.70
C LYS A 632 11.45 -34.58 -21.97
N GLN A 633 10.57 -34.09 -21.07
CA GLN A 633 9.12 -34.13 -21.22
C GLN A 633 8.48 -32.84 -20.71
N VAL A 634 7.45 -32.36 -21.40
CA VAL A 634 6.68 -31.17 -21.02
C VAL A 634 5.20 -31.55 -20.90
N VAL A 635 4.57 -31.16 -19.80
CA VAL A 635 3.12 -31.26 -19.62
C VAL A 635 2.52 -29.86 -19.55
N VAL A 636 1.67 -29.53 -20.52
CA VAL A 636 0.99 -28.23 -20.59
C VAL A 636 -0.45 -28.37 -20.08
N MET A 637 -0.76 -27.63 -19.03
CA MET A 637 -2.07 -27.63 -18.37
C MET A 637 -2.85 -26.37 -18.75
N LYS A 638 -3.94 -26.55 -19.52
CA LYS A 638 -4.83 -25.45 -19.95
C LYS A 638 -6.25 -25.94 -20.26
N ARG A 639 -7.21 -25.01 -20.34
CA ARG A 639 -8.64 -25.33 -20.56
C ARG A 639 -8.96 -25.90 -21.95
N SER A 640 -8.32 -25.38 -22.98
CA SER A 640 -8.52 -25.76 -24.38
C SER A 640 -7.28 -25.38 -25.20
N LEU A 641 -7.21 -25.77 -26.47
CA LEU A 641 -6.12 -25.37 -27.38
C LEU A 641 -6.17 -23.89 -27.82
N GLY A 642 -7.07 -23.07 -27.27
CA GLY A 642 -7.19 -21.65 -27.61
C GLY A 642 -5.92 -20.83 -27.37
N VAL A 643 -5.84 -19.69 -28.05
CA VAL A 643 -4.69 -18.78 -28.04
C VAL A 643 -4.47 -18.07 -26.69
N GLY A 644 -3.24 -17.57 -26.50
CA GLY A 644 -2.80 -16.78 -25.35
C GLY A 644 -3.18 -15.31 -25.47
N TYR A 645 -2.45 -14.43 -24.77
CA TYR A 645 -2.73 -13.00 -24.79
C TYR A 645 -2.35 -12.36 -26.13
N ALA A 646 -1.20 -12.76 -26.69
CA ALA A 646 -0.74 -12.29 -28.01
C ALA A 646 -1.62 -12.78 -29.18
N ALA A 647 -2.64 -13.62 -28.90
CA ALA A 647 -3.50 -14.25 -29.90
C ALA A 647 -2.75 -15.05 -30.96
N VAL A 648 -1.57 -15.58 -30.61
CA VAL A 648 -0.75 -16.46 -31.46
C VAL A 648 -0.88 -17.90 -30.96
N ASP A 649 -0.91 -18.86 -31.89
CA ASP A 649 -0.77 -20.26 -31.54
C ASP A 649 0.64 -20.57 -31.03
N ASN A 650 0.79 -21.64 -30.24
CA ASN A 650 2.06 -21.99 -29.62
C ASN A 650 2.62 -23.28 -30.23
N PRO A 651 3.75 -23.24 -30.96
CA PRO A 651 4.32 -24.42 -31.61
C PRO A 651 4.68 -25.53 -30.62
N ILE A 652 4.96 -25.19 -29.34
CA ILE A 652 5.35 -26.20 -28.34
C ILE A 652 4.24 -27.23 -28.12
N PHE A 653 2.96 -26.87 -28.31
CA PHE A 653 1.82 -27.78 -28.12
C PHE A 653 1.81 -28.96 -29.10
N TYR A 654 2.58 -28.83 -30.18
CA TYR A 654 2.66 -29.82 -31.26
C TYR A 654 4.05 -30.48 -31.35
N LYS A 655 4.96 -30.16 -30.41
CA LYS A 655 6.27 -30.81 -30.32
C LYS A 655 6.12 -32.22 -29.72
N PRO A 656 6.95 -33.19 -30.13
CA PRO A 656 6.78 -34.61 -29.75
C PRO A 656 7.03 -34.89 -28.26
N ASN A 657 7.81 -34.04 -27.58
CA ASN A 657 8.07 -34.12 -26.14
C ASN A 657 7.08 -33.28 -25.30
N THR A 658 5.94 -32.89 -25.89
CA THR A 658 4.90 -32.12 -25.19
C THR A 658 3.59 -32.90 -25.15
N ALA A 659 3.07 -33.08 -23.94
CA ALA A 659 1.77 -33.65 -23.66
C ALA A 659 0.82 -32.57 -23.13
N MET A 660 -0.41 -32.55 -23.65
CA MET A 660 -1.46 -31.63 -23.23
C MET A 660 -2.32 -32.30 -22.17
N LEU A 661 -2.44 -31.69 -20.99
CA LEU A 661 -3.41 -32.08 -19.97
C LEU A 661 -4.53 -31.03 -19.96
N LEU A 662 -5.62 -31.33 -20.66
CA LEU A 662 -6.73 -30.39 -20.81
C LEU A 662 -7.66 -30.41 -19.59
N GLY A 663 -8.06 -29.22 -19.14
CA GLY A 663 -8.99 -29.06 -18.03
C GLY A 663 -8.86 -27.72 -17.32
N ASP A 664 -9.76 -27.50 -16.37
CA ASP A 664 -9.62 -26.40 -15.43
C ASP A 664 -8.38 -26.62 -14.54
N ALA A 665 -7.58 -25.57 -14.34
CA ALA A 665 -6.31 -25.66 -13.62
C ALA A 665 -6.51 -26.11 -12.16
N LYS A 666 -7.55 -25.62 -11.47
CA LYS A 666 -7.80 -26.02 -10.07
C LYS A 666 -8.15 -27.49 -9.98
N LYS A 667 -9.10 -27.94 -10.81
CA LYS A 667 -9.56 -29.34 -10.83
C LYS A 667 -8.43 -30.32 -11.15
N THR A 668 -7.60 -29.99 -12.13
CA THR A 668 -6.48 -30.85 -12.55
C THR A 668 -5.38 -30.87 -11.49
N CYS A 669 -5.00 -29.72 -10.92
CA CYS A 669 -4.01 -29.66 -9.84
C CYS A 669 -4.48 -30.41 -8.57
N ASP A 670 -5.75 -30.28 -8.19
CA ASP A 670 -6.33 -31.03 -7.07
C ASP A 670 -6.29 -32.54 -7.31
N ALA A 671 -6.63 -32.98 -8.53
CA ALA A 671 -6.61 -34.39 -8.89
C ALA A 671 -5.18 -34.97 -8.90
N LEU A 672 -4.19 -34.20 -9.38
CA LEU A 672 -2.78 -34.58 -9.30
C LEU A 672 -2.31 -34.69 -7.85
N ALA A 673 -2.58 -33.68 -7.03
CA ALA A 673 -2.19 -33.67 -5.61
C ALA A 673 -2.84 -34.85 -4.85
N ALA A 674 -4.12 -35.12 -5.09
CA ALA A 674 -4.83 -36.24 -4.47
C ALA A 674 -4.23 -37.61 -4.84
N LYS A 675 -3.99 -37.85 -6.14
CA LYS A 675 -3.43 -39.14 -6.60
C LYS A 675 -2.00 -39.36 -6.17
N VAL A 676 -1.19 -38.30 -6.13
CA VAL A 676 0.17 -38.39 -5.60
C VAL A 676 0.14 -38.76 -4.12
N ARG A 677 -0.75 -38.13 -3.33
CA ARG A 677 -0.94 -38.48 -1.90
C ARG A 677 -1.35 -39.93 -1.68
N GLU A 678 -2.37 -40.39 -2.41
CA GLU A 678 -2.84 -41.79 -2.32
C GLU A 678 -1.72 -42.80 -2.64
N SER A 679 -0.78 -42.43 -3.52
CA SER A 679 0.37 -43.27 -3.86
C SER A 679 1.58 -43.11 -2.93
N HIS A 680 1.59 -42.09 -2.08
CA HIS A 680 2.69 -41.80 -1.16
C HIS A 680 2.42 -42.35 0.25
N ASP A 681 1.14 -42.52 0.61
CA ASP A 681 0.68 -43.16 1.86
C ASP A 681 0.61 -44.70 1.77
N GLN A 682 0.93 -45.28 0.60
CA GLN A 682 1.13 -46.72 0.37
C GLN A 682 2.62 -47.04 0.31
#